data_AF-A0A5B7UKT8-F1
#
_entry.id   AF-A0A5B7UKT8-F1
#
_cell.length_a   1.000
_cell.length_b   1.000
_cell.length_c   1.000
_cell.angle_alpha   90.00
_cell.angle_beta   90.00
_cell.angle_gamma   90.00
#
_symmetry.space_group_name_H-M   'P 1'
#
loop_
_entity.id
_entity.type
_entity.pdbx_description
1 polymer ?
#
loop_
_entity_poly.entity_id
_entity_poly.type
_entity_poly.pdbx_seq_one_letter_code
_entity_poly.pdbx_strand_id
1 'polypeptide(L)'
;MRRHEERNENKSAGKAQPLPRAAAVPPVDVGQGPITPARAVALTGLVGNHVIARMVDATRGSRAPSSGTPVVARVKDKKGKGKASGSGGEASWEQRAKAIAEIGRQHTCEQPNRSWGRVRDEITVRYPRSYKHQPDEQSLRHIARALYNAVEHQERQARRRGRKEDGKQAKPQGVQMVGDPNQEVQVMLYNGHLVVTANQDASLDLLHQWLLDDARQDGATAQDAPGHRLREVLTTDFNDEGHEADLEEDAEEAPAERGKRPAPASGHTSAKRRRTGDGDAGRAPSKGEDPDRAYRDRQARLKIGEGLRPSGQEQPGTPMDVDGDAAAQTGPFVRDNRALQALRGVKHVRKVDVSNELAEDPAYRQHLAMLLSAKASGYAYLLYNSGSDGVQHAEQKLLMMLNNADITGENAEGDVLIRGRKRPCQACLGLLNYFKNEMGIDIRYNDRGNHYFINAVETATQSFPGQDADTTESVDGHLGEQVRHGRMFAAAPSGATPAPAFPEEGVHEPVVGAEGGMEQRKQLKKYTTADGRTGRLYPRNAGLKGPLDTPSTSEVEDPAAAGGTRGALEANFRQLSLRDTKETAGTSALESAPDNREQRAREEQERRQARFEGEIVPQLRTAAGADFWKVVEQRTDSGGKFGTVFPDALRRKIEELTRADPELIHPIRQRLRVSLPAMTKQLGRTGQNTRKLARPMKEVPGAEGAIEAAMPEGFRSGWLELKRKNQGKKGKEIEKWNPKENVLTEGFDRSLYGIMFESEHPVSANSVADKLFIPQETFKRRVKKMKEKYARDETGESSAQH
;
A
#
# COMPACT_ATOMS: atom_id res chain seq x y z
N MET A 1 41.91 23.51 -61.43
CA MET A 1 41.60 22.57 -62.52
C MET A 1 40.08 22.42 -62.63
N ARG A 2 39.57 21.92 -63.76
CA ARG A 2 38.15 21.69 -64.14
C ARG A 2 37.27 21.09 -63.02
N ARG A 3 35.94 21.28 -62.93
CA ARG A 3 34.90 22.08 -63.67
C ARG A 3 33.61 22.12 -62.78
N HIS A 4 32.82 23.21 -62.73
CA HIS A 4 31.50 23.43 -63.39
C HIS A 4 30.40 22.39 -63.05
N GLU A 5 29.07 22.62 -62.96
CA GLU A 5 28.12 23.75 -63.17
C GLU A 5 26.73 23.30 -62.60
N GLU A 6 25.68 24.09 -62.31
CA GLU A 6 25.45 25.53 -62.07
C GLU A 6 24.06 25.76 -61.41
N ARG A 7 23.83 26.93 -60.77
CA ARG A 7 22.51 27.63 -60.59
C ARG A 7 21.36 26.97 -59.77
N ASN A 8 20.43 27.72 -59.16
CA ASN A 8 20.00 29.10 -59.43
C ASN A 8 19.57 29.88 -58.16
N GLU A 9 19.94 31.16 -58.06
CA GLU A 9 19.37 32.12 -57.10
C GLU A 9 18.24 32.94 -57.74
N ASN A 10 17.12 33.20 -57.04
CA ASN A 10 16.77 34.58 -56.62
C ASN A 10 15.40 34.72 -55.92
N LYS A 11 15.43 35.49 -54.83
CA LYS A 11 14.49 36.54 -54.37
C LYS A 11 13.07 36.59 -54.99
N SER A 12 12.08 36.65 -54.10
CA SER A 12 11.25 37.87 -53.96
C SER A 12 10.54 37.92 -52.60
N ALA A 13 10.24 39.13 -52.12
CA ALA A 13 9.55 39.35 -50.85
C ALA A 13 8.02 39.36 -51.05
N GLY A 14 7.30 38.55 -50.28
CA GLY A 14 5.84 38.53 -50.23
C GLY A 14 5.31 39.06 -48.91
N LYS A 15 4.49 40.13 -48.95
CA LYS A 15 3.79 40.66 -47.77
C LYS A 15 2.80 39.61 -47.25
N ALA A 16 2.82 39.33 -45.94
CA ALA A 16 1.76 38.56 -45.30
C ALA A 16 0.46 39.39 -45.27
N GLN A 17 -0.57 38.92 -45.98
CA GLN A 17 -1.95 39.36 -45.76
C GLN A 17 -2.55 38.58 -44.58
N PRO A 18 -3.42 39.20 -43.75
CA PRO A 18 -4.15 38.49 -42.72
C PRO A 18 -5.20 37.55 -43.35
N LEU A 19 -5.34 36.36 -42.78
CA LEU A 19 -6.39 35.40 -43.16
C LEU A 19 -7.78 35.99 -42.91
N PRO A 20 -8.77 35.71 -43.80
CA PRO A 20 -10.14 36.20 -43.60
C PRO A 20 -10.81 35.53 -42.39
N ARG A 21 -11.64 36.30 -41.68
CA ARG A 21 -12.53 35.77 -40.63
C ARG A 21 -13.45 34.70 -41.22
N ALA A 22 -13.60 33.58 -40.50
CA ALA A 22 -14.62 32.58 -40.82
C ALA A 22 -16.02 33.22 -40.80
N ALA A 23 -16.80 32.98 -41.85
CA ALA A 23 -18.19 33.40 -41.92
C ALA A 23 -19.05 32.52 -40.98
N ALA A 24 -20.07 33.12 -40.37
CA ALA A 24 -21.04 32.38 -39.56
C ALA A 24 -21.85 31.41 -40.43
N VAL A 25 -21.93 30.16 -39.99
CA VAL A 25 -22.83 29.16 -40.59
C VAL A 25 -24.26 29.48 -40.14
N PRO A 26 -25.23 29.68 -41.05
CA PRO A 26 -26.63 29.87 -40.67
C PRO A 26 -27.22 28.55 -40.15
N PRO A 27 -28.22 28.60 -39.25
CA PRO A 27 -28.88 27.39 -38.74
C PRO A 27 -29.59 26.64 -39.87
N VAL A 28 -29.43 25.31 -39.90
CA VAL A 28 -30.17 24.43 -40.81
C VAL A 28 -31.59 24.26 -40.26
N ASP A 29 -32.56 24.74 -41.03
CA ASP A 29 -33.98 24.60 -40.72
C ASP A 29 -34.46 23.16 -40.98
N VAL A 30 -34.94 22.47 -39.94
CA VAL A 30 -35.35 21.06 -40.01
C VAL A 30 -36.82 20.98 -40.41
N GLY A 31 -37.08 21.23 -41.70
CA GLY A 31 -38.41 21.14 -42.28
C GLY A 31 -39.01 19.72 -42.20
N GLN A 32 -40.19 19.60 -41.60
CA GLN A 32 -40.98 18.37 -41.62
C GLN A 32 -41.50 18.09 -43.03
N GLY A 33 -41.00 17.03 -43.66
CA GLY A 33 -41.46 16.54 -44.96
C GLY A 33 -41.69 15.02 -44.94
N PRO A 34 -42.69 14.50 -45.69
CA PRO A 34 -43.03 13.08 -45.67
C PRO A 34 -41.93 12.20 -46.26
N ILE A 35 -41.73 11.02 -45.66
CA ILE A 35 -40.72 10.03 -46.07
C ILE A 35 -41.05 9.53 -47.48
N THR A 36 -40.10 9.67 -48.41
CA THR A 36 -40.23 9.13 -49.77
C THR A 36 -39.92 7.63 -49.81
N PRO A 37 -40.51 6.85 -50.75
CA PRO A 37 -40.26 5.41 -50.85
C PRO A 37 -38.78 5.04 -51.00
N ALA A 38 -37.98 5.86 -51.70
CA ALA A 38 -36.54 5.65 -51.83
C ALA A 38 -35.81 5.70 -50.47
N ARG A 39 -36.28 6.51 -49.51
CA ARG A 39 -35.73 6.60 -48.15
C ARG A 39 -36.20 5.46 -47.24
N ALA A 40 -37.36 4.85 -47.55
CA ALA A 40 -37.83 3.63 -46.89
C ALA A 40 -37.07 2.37 -47.37
N VAL A 41 -36.69 2.31 -48.66
CA VAL A 41 -35.90 1.20 -49.23
C VAL A 41 -34.46 1.20 -48.67
N ALA A 42 -33.88 2.37 -48.42
CA ALA A 42 -32.57 2.48 -47.74
C ALA A 42 -32.60 2.00 -46.27
N LEU A 43 -33.79 1.97 -45.63
CA LEU A 43 -33.99 1.50 -44.26
C LEU A 43 -34.38 0.01 -44.16
N THR A 44 -34.58 -0.70 -45.28
CA THR A 44 -34.99 -2.12 -45.30
C THR A 44 -33.85 -3.11 -45.60
N GLY A 45 -32.61 -2.65 -45.70
CA GLY A 45 -31.42 -3.50 -45.89
C GLY A 45 -30.89 -4.21 -44.63
N LEU A 46 -31.54 -4.07 -43.47
CA LEU A 46 -30.97 -4.44 -42.16
C LEU A 46 -31.99 -5.09 -41.19
N VAL A 47 -32.78 -6.06 -41.68
CA VAL A 47 -33.58 -6.95 -40.82
C VAL A 47 -33.50 -8.39 -41.32
N GLY A 48 -32.78 -9.24 -40.59
CA GLY A 48 -32.54 -10.62 -41.01
C GLY A 48 -32.01 -11.53 -39.92
N ASN A 49 -32.77 -11.74 -38.83
CA ASN A 49 -32.81 -13.01 -38.07
C ASN A 49 -33.87 -13.00 -36.97
N HIS A 50 -35.12 -13.36 -37.31
CA HIS A 50 -36.21 -13.51 -36.33
C HIS A 50 -37.05 -14.79 -36.57
N VAL A 51 -36.39 -15.90 -36.94
CA VAL A 51 -37.05 -17.17 -37.30
C VAL A 51 -36.49 -18.39 -36.51
N ILE A 52 -35.80 -18.18 -35.38
CA ILE A 52 -35.47 -19.25 -34.42
C ILE A 52 -35.97 -18.88 -33.02
N ALA A 53 -37.29 -18.77 -32.87
CA ALA A 53 -37.97 -18.58 -31.58
C ALA A 53 -39.28 -19.39 -31.46
N ARG A 54 -39.52 -20.37 -32.34
CA ARG A 54 -40.76 -21.18 -32.37
C ARG A 54 -40.59 -22.67 -32.71
N MET A 55 -39.42 -23.26 -32.46
CA MET A 55 -39.17 -24.70 -32.65
C MET A 55 -38.49 -25.42 -31.45
N VAL A 56 -38.58 -24.86 -30.24
CA VAL A 56 -38.05 -25.52 -29.01
C VAL A 56 -39.13 -25.86 -27.97
N ASP A 57 -40.31 -25.23 -28.00
CA ASP A 57 -41.43 -25.52 -27.07
C ASP A 57 -42.24 -26.79 -27.41
N ALA A 58 -41.70 -27.70 -28.23
CA ALA A 58 -42.41 -28.88 -28.73
C ALA A 58 -41.67 -30.21 -28.49
N THR A 59 -40.87 -30.36 -27.42
CA THR A 59 -40.46 -31.69 -26.94
C THR A 59 -39.98 -31.71 -25.47
N ARG A 60 -40.92 -31.84 -24.52
CA ARG A 60 -40.91 -32.87 -23.44
C ARG A 60 -42.04 -32.64 -22.44
N GLY A 61 -42.99 -33.56 -22.41
CA GLY A 61 -44.04 -33.59 -21.40
C GLY A 61 -43.58 -34.17 -20.06
N SER A 62 -44.14 -33.62 -18.99
CA SER A 62 -44.72 -34.35 -17.85
C SER A 62 -43.93 -35.53 -17.23
N ARG A 63 -43.30 -35.29 -16.08
CA ARG A 63 -43.42 -36.16 -14.89
C ARG A 63 -42.96 -35.43 -13.63
N ALA A 64 -43.79 -35.46 -12.59
CA ALA A 64 -43.46 -35.15 -11.21
C ALA A 64 -43.54 -36.47 -10.38
N PRO A 65 -43.24 -36.44 -9.08
CA PRO A 65 -41.98 -36.01 -8.48
C PRO A 65 -41.32 -37.19 -7.72
N SER A 66 -40.01 -37.16 -7.48
CA SER A 66 -39.40 -38.02 -6.46
C SER A 66 -38.24 -37.34 -5.73
N SER A 67 -38.21 -37.55 -4.42
CA SER A 67 -37.21 -37.03 -3.49
C SER A 67 -35.85 -37.71 -3.65
N GLY A 68 -34.78 -36.92 -3.73
CA GLY A 68 -33.42 -37.45 -3.66
C GLY A 68 -32.37 -36.37 -3.87
N THR A 69 -31.79 -35.86 -2.78
CA THR A 69 -30.61 -34.99 -2.81
C THR A 69 -29.35 -35.81 -3.10
N PRO A 70 -28.64 -35.61 -4.22
CA PRO A 70 -27.35 -36.24 -4.44
C PRO A 70 -26.24 -35.42 -3.77
N VAL A 71 -25.58 -36.00 -2.78
CA VAL A 71 -24.34 -35.45 -2.22
C VAL A 71 -23.22 -35.62 -3.25
N VAL A 72 -22.81 -34.52 -3.88
CA VAL A 72 -21.67 -34.52 -4.82
C VAL A 72 -20.36 -34.60 -4.02
N ALA A 73 -19.87 -35.83 -3.83
CA ALA A 73 -18.55 -36.06 -3.26
C ALA A 73 -17.46 -35.55 -4.21
N ARG A 74 -16.66 -34.57 -3.74
CA ARG A 74 -15.56 -33.96 -4.48
C ARG A 74 -14.42 -34.99 -4.66
N VAL A 75 -14.40 -35.70 -5.79
CA VAL A 75 -13.31 -36.61 -6.14
C VAL A 75 -12.02 -35.81 -6.32
N LYS A 76 -10.99 -36.12 -5.50
CA LYS A 76 -9.63 -35.57 -5.67
C LYS A 76 -8.92 -36.35 -6.77
N ASP A 77 -9.02 -35.89 -8.01
CA ASP A 77 -8.26 -36.48 -9.10
C ASP A 77 -6.75 -36.31 -8.89
N LYS A 78 -6.06 -37.46 -8.85
CA LYS A 78 -4.60 -37.50 -8.68
C LYS A 78 -3.96 -37.06 -10.00
N LYS A 79 -3.22 -35.95 -9.94
CA LYS A 79 -2.46 -35.33 -11.03
C LYS A 79 -1.45 -36.30 -11.67
N GLY A 80 -1.90 -37.10 -12.64
CA GLY A 80 -1.07 -37.96 -13.46
C GLY A 80 -0.20 -37.15 -14.42
N LYS A 81 1.12 -37.37 -14.41
CA LYS A 81 2.06 -36.72 -15.33
C LYS A 81 2.03 -37.38 -16.72
N GLY A 82 0.92 -37.24 -17.44
CA GLY A 82 0.86 -37.54 -18.87
C GLY A 82 1.52 -36.40 -19.66
N LYS A 83 2.78 -36.57 -20.10
CA LYS A 83 3.50 -35.57 -20.90
C LYS A 83 3.12 -35.71 -22.39
N ALA A 84 1.88 -35.37 -22.71
CA ALA A 84 1.44 -35.24 -24.10
C ALA A 84 2.12 -34.02 -24.74
N SER A 85 3.00 -34.25 -25.72
CA SER A 85 3.58 -33.20 -26.55
C SER A 85 2.58 -32.77 -27.63
N GLY A 86 1.45 -32.21 -27.22
CA GLY A 86 0.57 -31.48 -28.12
C GLY A 86 1.27 -30.20 -28.55
N SER A 87 1.47 -30.02 -29.86
CA SER A 87 1.88 -28.74 -30.45
C SER A 87 0.68 -27.78 -30.45
N GLY A 88 0.17 -27.45 -29.26
CA GLY A 88 -0.79 -26.36 -29.10
C GLY A 88 -0.07 -25.05 -29.40
N GLY A 89 -0.54 -24.34 -30.42
CA GLY A 89 -0.05 -22.99 -30.69
C GLY A 89 -0.32 -22.08 -29.50
N GLU A 90 0.64 -21.21 -29.19
CA GLU A 90 0.46 -20.05 -28.30
C GLU A 90 -0.79 -19.30 -28.74
N ALA A 91 -1.72 -18.99 -27.82
CA ALA A 91 -3.04 -18.47 -28.17
C ALA A 91 -2.90 -17.14 -28.91
N SER A 92 -3.81 -16.84 -29.84
CA SER A 92 -3.67 -15.66 -30.72
C SER A 92 -3.50 -14.36 -29.94
N TRP A 93 -4.20 -14.19 -28.81
CA TRP A 93 -4.06 -13.03 -27.94
C TRP A 93 -2.69 -12.99 -27.21
N GLU A 94 -2.11 -14.13 -26.82
CA GLU A 94 -0.78 -14.19 -26.20
C GLU A 94 0.29 -13.69 -27.18
N GLN A 95 0.19 -14.09 -28.45
CA GLN A 95 1.11 -13.65 -29.51
C GLN A 95 1.03 -12.13 -29.74
N ARG A 96 -0.19 -11.57 -29.73
CA ARG A 96 -0.43 -10.13 -29.91
C ARG A 96 0.01 -9.31 -28.70
N ALA A 97 -0.33 -9.76 -27.48
CA ALA A 97 0.18 -9.19 -26.23
C ALA A 97 1.70 -9.13 -26.21
N LYS A 98 2.36 -10.21 -26.64
CA LYS A 98 3.82 -10.36 -26.74
C LYS A 98 4.44 -9.44 -27.79
N ALA A 99 3.77 -9.19 -28.91
CA ALA A 99 4.19 -8.21 -29.92
C ALA A 99 4.11 -6.77 -29.38
N ILE A 100 3.00 -6.38 -28.74
CA ILE A 100 2.86 -5.06 -28.11
C ILE A 100 3.82 -4.92 -26.91
N ALA A 101 4.07 -5.99 -26.16
CA ALA A 101 5.08 -6.02 -25.10
C ALA A 101 6.52 -5.93 -25.62
N GLU A 102 6.79 -6.31 -26.88
CA GLU A 102 8.06 -6.08 -27.55
C GLU A 102 8.20 -4.60 -27.98
N ILE A 103 7.16 -4.01 -28.56
CA ILE A 103 7.09 -2.56 -28.84
C ILE A 103 7.32 -1.77 -27.53
N GLY A 104 6.60 -2.12 -26.46
CA GLY A 104 6.80 -1.55 -25.13
C GLY A 104 8.23 -1.75 -24.62
N ARG A 105 8.85 -2.90 -24.89
CA ARG A 105 10.25 -3.17 -24.54
C ARG A 105 11.25 -2.27 -25.27
N GLN A 106 10.97 -1.91 -26.52
CA GLN A 106 11.80 -1.03 -27.34
C GLN A 106 11.68 0.46 -26.95
N HIS A 107 10.46 0.94 -26.68
CA HIS A 107 10.19 2.36 -26.42
C HIS A 107 10.28 2.79 -24.94
N THR A 108 10.37 1.84 -24.01
CA THR A 108 10.54 2.14 -22.57
C THR A 108 11.71 1.36 -21.96
N CYS A 109 12.13 1.69 -20.74
CA CYS A 109 13.18 0.97 -20.01
C CYS A 109 12.67 0.46 -18.65
N GLU A 110 13.21 -0.68 -18.20
CA GLU A 110 12.90 -1.22 -16.86
C GLU A 110 13.32 -0.22 -15.77
N GLN A 111 12.48 -0.09 -14.73
CA GLN A 111 12.83 0.62 -13.49
C GLN A 111 13.46 -0.35 -12.48
N PRO A 112 14.40 0.11 -11.64
CA PRO A 112 15.03 -0.75 -10.64
C PRO A 112 14.03 -1.22 -9.57
N ASN A 113 12.90 -0.51 -9.41
CA ASN A 113 11.74 -0.99 -8.67
C ASN A 113 10.65 -1.41 -9.67
N ARG A 114 10.46 -2.72 -9.86
CA ARG A 114 9.51 -3.29 -10.84
C ARG A 114 8.05 -2.80 -10.69
N SER A 115 7.65 -2.37 -9.50
CA SER A 115 6.27 -1.95 -9.21
C SER A 115 5.83 -0.66 -9.92
N TRP A 116 6.75 0.11 -10.51
CA TRP A 116 6.42 1.36 -11.20
C TRP A 116 6.11 1.14 -12.69
N GLY A 117 6.32 -0.07 -13.24
CA GLY A 117 6.29 -0.28 -14.68
C GLY A 117 7.56 0.26 -15.37
N ARG A 118 7.49 0.44 -16.69
CA ARG A 118 8.60 0.88 -17.55
C ARG A 118 8.41 2.35 -17.95
N VAL A 119 9.51 3.10 -18.07
CA VAL A 119 9.50 4.56 -18.35
C VAL A 119 10.06 4.90 -19.73
N ARG A 120 9.58 6.00 -20.31
CA ARG A 120 10.11 6.60 -21.56
C ARG A 120 11.41 7.34 -21.35
N ASP A 121 11.98 7.83 -22.45
CA ASP A 121 13.16 8.68 -22.45
C ASP A 121 12.88 10.11 -22.00
N GLU A 122 11.80 10.71 -22.50
CA GLU A 122 11.28 11.99 -22.04
C GLU A 122 10.09 11.77 -21.10
N ILE A 123 9.98 12.58 -20.04
CA ILE A 123 8.76 12.76 -19.25
C ILE A 123 8.33 14.22 -19.25
N THR A 124 7.03 14.47 -19.25
CA THR A 124 6.46 15.80 -19.05
C THR A 124 6.02 15.96 -17.59
N VAL A 125 6.75 16.77 -16.83
CA VAL A 125 6.42 17.15 -15.46
C VAL A 125 5.34 18.21 -15.47
N ARG A 126 4.31 18.05 -14.64
CA ARG A 126 3.18 18.97 -14.54
C ARG A 126 3.10 19.65 -13.19
N TYR A 127 3.03 20.97 -13.24
CA TYR A 127 2.85 21.82 -12.08
C TYR A 127 1.36 22.02 -11.78
N PRO A 128 0.99 22.37 -10.52
CA PRO A 128 -0.41 22.57 -10.13
C PRO A 128 -1.20 23.43 -11.12
N ARG A 129 -2.41 22.99 -11.46
CA ARG A 129 -3.31 23.66 -12.41
C ARG A 129 -4.69 23.91 -11.80
N SER A 130 -5.45 24.85 -12.34
CA SER A 130 -6.83 25.08 -11.89
C SER A 130 -7.81 24.13 -12.60
N TYR A 131 -8.75 23.55 -11.85
CA TYR A 131 -9.87 22.78 -12.41
C TYR A 131 -11.15 23.65 -12.53
N LYS A 132 -11.02 24.99 -12.50
CA LYS A 132 -12.16 25.95 -12.56
C LYS A 132 -13.12 25.73 -13.75
N HIS A 133 -12.65 25.15 -14.85
CA HIS A 133 -13.43 24.86 -16.05
C HIS A 133 -13.76 23.37 -16.23
N GLN A 134 -13.47 22.53 -15.22
CA GLN A 134 -13.68 21.08 -15.22
C GLN A 134 -14.27 20.60 -13.87
N PRO A 135 -15.43 21.14 -13.42
CA PRO A 135 -15.98 20.86 -12.09
C PRO A 135 -16.44 19.40 -11.90
N ASP A 136 -17.02 18.78 -12.93
CA ASP A 136 -17.40 17.37 -12.91
C ASP A 136 -16.19 16.47 -12.72
N GLU A 137 -15.08 16.77 -13.40
CA GLU A 137 -13.84 15.99 -13.30
C GLU A 137 -13.22 16.07 -11.91
N GLN A 138 -13.19 17.29 -11.34
CA GLN A 138 -12.71 17.52 -9.99
C GLN A 138 -13.56 16.73 -8.99
N SER A 139 -14.88 16.71 -9.18
CA SER A 139 -15.82 16.01 -8.30
C SER A 139 -15.68 14.49 -8.40
N LEU A 140 -15.61 13.91 -9.61
CA LEU A 140 -15.35 12.47 -9.79
C LEU A 140 -13.99 12.06 -9.19
N ARG A 141 -12.97 12.89 -9.33
CA ARG A 141 -11.65 12.66 -8.71
C ARG A 141 -11.71 12.70 -7.19
N HIS A 142 -12.52 13.58 -6.60
CA HIS A 142 -12.77 13.61 -5.16
C HIS A 142 -13.52 12.35 -4.70
N ILE A 143 -14.55 11.91 -5.43
CA ILE A 143 -15.29 10.67 -5.16
C ILE A 143 -14.34 9.46 -5.21
N ALA A 144 -13.53 9.32 -6.26
CA ALA A 144 -12.53 8.25 -6.37
C ALA A 144 -11.49 8.25 -5.24
N ARG A 145 -11.09 9.43 -4.75
CA ARG A 145 -10.16 9.61 -3.63
C ARG A 145 -10.78 9.17 -2.30
N ALA A 146 -12.02 9.56 -2.03
CA ALA A 146 -12.74 9.15 -0.82
C ALA A 146 -13.02 7.63 -0.80
N LEU A 147 -13.47 7.05 -1.93
CA LEU A 147 -13.66 5.59 -2.07
C LEU A 147 -12.36 4.80 -1.90
N TYR A 148 -11.24 5.32 -2.41
CA TYR A 148 -9.94 4.70 -2.17
C TYR A 148 -9.59 4.65 -0.68
N ASN A 149 -9.80 5.74 0.06
CA ASN A 149 -9.52 5.79 1.50
C ASN A 149 -10.44 4.86 2.30
N ALA A 150 -11.72 4.78 1.93
CA ALA A 150 -12.69 3.85 2.47
C ALA A 150 -12.24 2.38 2.30
N VAL A 151 -11.85 2.00 1.08
CA VAL A 151 -11.30 0.68 0.76
C VAL A 151 -10.03 0.39 1.57
N GLU A 152 -9.06 1.32 1.61
CA GLU A 152 -7.83 1.18 2.38
C GLU A 152 -8.10 1.06 3.90
N HIS A 153 -9.13 1.72 4.42
CA HIS A 153 -9.59 1.54 5.80
C HIS A 153 -10.18 0.14 6.02
N GLN A 154 -11.13 -0.31 5.19
CA GLN A 154 -11.76 -1.62 5.36
C GLN A 154 -10.76 -2.77 5.21
N GLU A 155 -9.78 -2.66 4.31
CA GLU A 155 -8.68 -3.62 4.21
C GLU A 155 -7.76 -3.62 5.45
N ARG A 156 -7.53 -2.46 6.09
CA ARG A 156 -6.85 -2.38 7.39
C ARG A 156 -7.66 -3.04 8.50
N GLN A 157 -8.98 -2.83 8.54
CA GLN A 157 -9.86 -3.44 9.55
C GLN A 157 -9.96 -4.96 9.37
N ALA A 158 -10.12 -5.47 8.15
CA ALA A 158 -10.11 -6.90 7.85
C ALA A 158 -8.79 -7.56 8.29
N ARG A 159 -7.64 -6.88 8.10
CA ARG A 159 -6.33 -7.34 8.62
C ARG A 159 -6.26 -7.37 10.15
N ARG A 160 -6.91 -6.42 10.84
CA ARG A 160 -6.97 -6.38 12.32
C ARG A 160 -7.83 -7.51 12.86
N ARG A 161 -9.04 -7.70 12.33
CA ARG A 161 -9.95 -8.80 12.70
C ARG A 161 -9.28 -10.17 12.51
N GLY A 162 -8.70 -10.42 11.34
CA GLY A 162 -7.98 -11.67 11.07
C GLY A 162 -6.73 -11.89 11.96
N ARG A 163 -6.14 -10.85 12.56
CA ARG A 163 -5.07 -11.02 13.57
C ARG A 163 -5.61 -11.36 14.95
N LYS A 164 -6.70 -10.73 15.38
CA LYS A 164 -7.34 -10.98 16.69
C LYS A 164 -7.92 -12.39 16.76
N GLU A 165 -8.62 -12.84 15.71
CA GLU A 165 -9.25 -14.17 15.67
C GLU A 165 -8.25 -15.33 15.66
N ASP A 166 -7.16 -15.22 14.89
CA ASP A 166 -6.24 -16.36 14.70
C ASP A 166 -5.36 -16.66 15.92
N GLY A 167 -5.00 -15.64 16.74
CA GLY A 167 -4.30 -15.74 18.05
C GLY A 167 -2.97 -16.52 18.14
N LYS A 168 -2.56 -17.22 17.07
CA LYS A 168 -1.60 -18.33 17.06
C LYS A 168 -0.91 -18.53 15.70
N GLN A 169 -0.58 -17.45 14.99
CA GLN A 169 0.21 -17.50 13.73
C GLN A 169 -0.35 -18.44 12.63
N ALA A 170 -1.64 -18.76 12.66
CA ALA A 170 -2.28 -19.34 11.48
C ALA A 170 -2.17 -18.31 10.36
N LYS A 171 -1.78 -18.77 9.16
CA LYS A 171 -1.92 -17.94 7.97
C LYS A 171 -3.33 -18.19 7.47
N PRO A 172 -4.20 -17.16 7.36
CA PRO A 172 -5.55 -17.36 6.86
C PRO A 172 -5.48 -18.00 5.46
N GLN A 173 -6.05 -19.19 5.33
CA GLN A 173 -6.13 -19.90 4.06
C GLN A 173 -7.37 -19.44 3.31
N GLY A 174 -7.17 -18.61 2.27
CA GLY A 174 -8.22 -18.27 1.30
C GLY A 174 -8.40 -16.78 1.06
N VAL A 175 -8.22 -15.94 2.08
CA VAL A 175 -8.26 -14.48 1.91
C VAL A 175 -6.91 -13.98 1.41
N GLN A 176 -6.82 -13.71 0.12
CA GLN A 176 -5.64 -13.11 -0.49
C GLN A 176 -5.52 -11.66 -0.02
N MET A 177 -4.75 -11.47 1.07
CA MET A 177 -4.55 -10.18 1.71
C MET A 177 -4.11 -9.12 0.69
N VAL A 178 -4.93 -8.09 0.49
CA VAL A 178 -4.75 -6.98 -0.47
C VAL A 178 -3.61 -6.03 -0.06
N GLY A 179 -2.46 -6.57 0.34
CA GLY A 179 -1.33 -5.82 0.87
C GLY A 179 -0.58 -4.95 -0.15
N ASP A 180 -1.12 -4.77 -1.36
CA ASP A 180 -0.44 -4.11 -2.45
C ASP A 180 -0.70 -2.58 -2.42
N PRO A 181 0.34 -1.73 -2.25
CA PRO A 181 0.20 -0.27 -2.39
C PRO A 181 -0.27 0.19 -3.78
N ASN A 182 -0.37 -0.72 -4.75
CA ASN A 182 -0.86 -0.46 -6.10
C ASN A 182 -2.39 -0.42 -6.23
N GLN A 183 -3.16 -0.45 -5.14
CA GLN A 183 -4.62 -0.28 -5.21
C GLN A 183 -5.04 1.00 -5.99
N GLU A 184 -6.11 0.90 -6.76
CA GLU A 184 -6.60 1.94 -7.67
C GLU A 184 -8.13 1.94 -7.71
N VAL A 185 -8.72 3.13 -7.73
CA VAL A 185 -10.16 3.35 -7.89
C VAL A 185 -10.37 4.37 -8.99
N GLN A 186 -11.26 4.05 -9.92
CA GLN A 186 -11.71 4.90 -11.02
C GLN A 186 -13.24 5.03 -10.93
N VAL A 187 -13.76 6.18 -11.35
CA VAL A 187 -15.20 6.47 -11.38
C VAL A 187 -15.55 7.05 -12.74
N MET A 188 -16.62 6.55 -13.33
CA MET A 188 -17.22 7.00 -14.57
C MET A 188 -18.58 7.62 -14.30
N LEU A 189 -18.85 8.79 -14.89
CA LEU A 189 -20.18 9.36 -15.03
C LEU A 189 -20.68 9.09 -16.45
N TYR A 190 -21.84 8.48 -16.57
CA TYR A 190 -22.53 8.24 -17.84
C TYR A 190 -24.04 8.26 -17.62
N ASN A 191 -24.79 9.01 -18.43
CA ASN A 191 -26.26 9.13 -18.34
C ASN A 191 -26.83 9.46 -16.94
N GLY A 192 -26.06 10.16 -16.11
CA GLY A 192 -26.43 10.48 -14.72
C GLY A 192 -26.18 9.36 -13.71
N HIS A 193 -25.62 8.23 -14.13
CA HIS A 193 -25.18 7.13 -13.25
C HIS A 193 -23.72 7.32 -12.82
N LEU A 194 -23.42 6.90 -11.59
CA LEU A 194 -22.04 6.73 -11.13
C LEU A 194 -21.64 5.26 -11.24
N VAL A 195 -20.60 4.98 -12.02
CA VAL A 195 -20.04 3.66 -12.22
C VAL A 195 -18.64 3.64 -11.61
N VAL A 196 -18.45 2.86 -10.55
CA VAL A 196 -17.23 2.77 -9.75
C VAL A 196 -16.57 1.43 -10.04
N THR A 197 -15.24 1.43 -10.15
CA THR A 197 -14.49 0.16 -10.14
C THR A 197 -13.09 0.33 -9.57
N ALA A 198 -12.45 -0.80 -9.30
CA ALA A 198 -11.12 -0.89 -8.74
C ALA A 198 -10.31 -1.98 -9.46
N ASN A 199 -8.99 -1.87 -9.39
CA ASN A 199 -8.09 -2.84 -10.02
C ASN A 199 -8.09 -4.23 -9.33
N GLN A 200 -8.66 -4.32 -8.13
CA GLN A 200 -8.83 -5.58 -7.40
C GLN A 200 -10.30 -5.74 -7.02
N ASP A 201 -10.91 -6.84 -7.46
CA ASP A 201 -12.33 -7.16 -7.23
C ASP A 201 -12.61 -7.38 -5.74
N ALA A 202 -11.67 -8.00 -5.01
CA ALA A 202 -11.74 -8.17 -3.56
C ALA A 202 -11.93 -6.84 -2.79
N SER A 203 -11.41 -5.73 -3.30
CA SER A 203 -11.61 -4.41 -2.70
C SER A 203 -13.01 -3.85 -2.94
N LEU A 204 -13.66 -4.22 -4.05
CA LEU A 204 -15.07 -3.89 -4.31
C LEU A 204 -16.01 -4.85 -3.56
N ASP A 205 -15.61 -6.10 -3.36
CA ASP A 205 -16.32 -7.06 -2.50
C ASP A 205 -16.38 -6.52 -1.06
N LEU A 206 -15.24 -6.07 -0.52
CA LEU A 206 -15.16 -5.45 0.80
C LEU A 206 -16.00 -4.17 0.90
N LEU A 207 -15.96 -3.30 -0.13
CA LEU A 207 -16.77 -2.09 -0.17
C LEU A 207 -18.27 -2.40 -0.25
N HIS A 208 -18.68 -3.32 -1.12
CA HIS A 208 -20.09 -3.71 -1.28
C HIS A 208 -20.62 -4.41 -0.03
N GLN A 209 -19.84 -5.33 0.55
CA GLN A 209 -20.19 -5.96 1.82
C GLN A 209 -20.36 -4.92 2.93
N TRP A 210 -19.46 -3.94 3.04
CA TRP A 210 -19.59 -2.91 4.08
C TRP A 210 -20.83 -2.03 3.87
N LEU A 211 -21.14 -1.66 2.63
CA LEU A 211 -22.38 -0.94 2.29
C LEU A 211 -23.66 -1.78 2.58
N LEU A 212 -23.55 -3.12 2.63
CA LEU A 212 -24.65 -4.05 2.94
C LEU A 212 -24.78 -4.43 4.42
N ASP A 213 -23.67 -4.60 5.15
CA ASP A 213 -23.68 -5.10 6.54
C ASP A 213 -24.48 -4.16 7.47
N ASP A 214 -24.46 -2.87 7.16
CA ASP A 214 -25.20 -1.80 7.83
C ASP A 214 -26.70 -1.71 7.43
N ALA A 215 -27.12 -2.47 6.41
CA ALA A 215 -28.52 -2.60 5.98
C ALA A 215 -29.13 -3.97 6.37
N ARG A 216 -28.31 -4.95 6.77
CA ARG A 216 -28.75 -6.28 7.22
C ARG A 216 -29.55 -6.25 8.53
N GLN A 217 -29.54 -5.13 9.25
CA GLN A 217 -30.41 -4.92 10.42
C GLN A 217 -31.91 -5.02 10.06
N ASP A 218 -32.28 -4.74 8.80
CA ASP A 218 -33.66 -4.84 8.29
C ASP A 218 -34.01 -6.22 7.70
N GLY A 219 -33.13 -7.23 7.84
CA GLY A 219 -33.43 -8.64 7.54
C GLY A 219 -33.54 -9.03 6.06
N ALA A 220 -33.28 -8.12 5.12
CA ALA A 220 -33.37 -8.40 3.68
C ALA A 220 -32.06 -9.00 3.09
N THR A 221 -32.20 -9.96 2.17
CA THR A 221 -31.11 -10.47 1.31
C THR A 221 -30.82 -9.50 0.17
N ALA A 222 -30.59 -8.23 0.49
CA ALA A 222 -30.45 -7.17 -0.50
C ALA A 222 -29.21 -7.38 -1.37
N GLN A 223 -29.40 -7.46 -2.69
CA GLN A 223 -28.31 -7.33 -3.67
C GLN A 223 -27.84 -5.87 -3.80
N ASP A 224 -28.77 -4.94 -3.56
CA ASP A 224 -28.58 -3.50 -3.66
C ASP A 224 -28.37 -2.89 -2.27
N ALA A 225 -27.20 -2.29 -2.05
CA ALA A 225 -26.98 -1.50 -0.84
C ALA A 225 -27.68 -0.13 -0.95
N PRO A 226 -28.12 0.47 0.16
CA PRO A 226 -28.82 1.76 0.11
C PRO A 226 -27.86 2.93 -0.19
N GLY A 227 -28.26 3.80 -1.12
CA GLY A 227 -27.43 4.88 -1.66
C GLY A 227 -27.01 5.96 -0.66
N HIS A 228 -27.70 6.08 0.48
CA HIS A 228 -27.26 6.99 1.55
C HIS A 228 -25.97 6.51 2.22
N ARG A 229 -25.71 5.19 2.27
CA ARG A 229 -24.44 4.65 2.78
C ARG A 229 -23.28 5.03 1.89
N LEU A 230 -23.44 5.01 0.56
CA LEU A 230 -22.40 5.53 -0.33
C LEU A 230 -22.08 7.01 -0.06
N ARG A 231 -23.08 7.83 0.24
CA ARG A 231 -22.88 9.24 0.61
C ARG A 231 -22.16 9.41 1.94
N GLU A 232 -22.51 8.60 2.94
CA GLU A 232 -21.83 8.53 4.24
C GLU A 232 -20.35 8.14 4.06
N VAL A 233 -20.08 7.04 3.36
CA VAL A 233 -18.71 6.58 3.02
C VAL A 233 -17.88 7.69 2.35
N LEU A 234 -18.49 8.52 1.51
CA LEU A 234 -17.80 9.60 0.80
C LEU A 234 -17.53 10.84 1.66
N THR A 235 -18.10 10.95 2.85
CA THR A 235 -17.93 12.09 3.78
C THR A 235 -17.22 11.74 5.10
N THR A 236 -17.15 10.45 5.48
CA THR A 236 -16.42 9.94 6.67
C THR A 236 -14.91 10.25 6.67
N ASP A 237 -14.31 10.46 7.85
CA ASP A 237 -12.87 10.72 8.04
C ASP A 237 -12.06 9.47 8.42
N PHE A 238 -11.74 8.62 7.44
CA PHE A 238 -10.94 7.40 7.66
C PHE A 238 -9.48 7.61 8.13
N ASN A 239 -9.06 8.87 8.30
CA ASN A 239 -7.73 9.25 8.78
C ASN A 239 -7.76 9.67 10.27
N ASP A 240 -8.92 10.08 10.80
CA ASP A 240 -9.10 10.51 12.20
C ASP A 240 -9.52 9.34 13.12
N GLU A 241 -10.17 8.34 12.55
CA GLU A 241 -10.63 7.13 13.25
C GLU A 241 -9.47 6.24 13.76
N GLY A 242 -9.08 6.46 15.02
CA GLY A 242 -8.54 5.39 15.87
C GLY A 242 -7.10 5.54 16.37
N HIS A 243 -6.42 6.67 16.16
CA HIS A 243 -5.04 6.82 16.64
C HIS A 243 -4.89 6.72 18.18
N GLU A 244 -5.95 7.01 18.95
CA GLU A 244 -5.92 6.86 20.41
C GLU A 244 -6.27 5.42 20.86
N ALA A 245 -7.35 4.81 20.34
CA ALA A 245 -7.76 3.46 20.72
C ALA A 245 -6.70 2.38 20.38
N ASP A 246 -5.98 2.55 19.26
CA ASP A 246 -4.92 1.63 18.86
C ASP A 246 -3.69 1.69 19.78
N LEU A 247 -3.42 2.84 20.41
CA LEU A 247 -2.26 3.01 21.29
C LEU A 247 -2.47 2.38 22.67
N GLU A 248 -3.71 2.26 23.14
CA GLU A 248 -4.01 1.60 24.42
C GLU A 248 -4.02 0.06 24.27
N GLU A 249 -4.69 -0.51 23.26
CA GLU A 249 -4.70 -1.96 23.05
C GLU A 249 -3.31 -2.55 22.75
N ASP A 250 -2.53 -1.95 21.83
CA ASP A 250 -1.18 -2.45 21.50
C ASP A 250 -0.16 -2.22 22.66
N ALA A 251 -0.46 -1.30 23.61
CA ALA A 251 0.36 -1.09 24.80
C ALA A 251 0.04 -2.06 25.95
N GLU A 252 -1.23 -2.44 26.13
CA GLU A 252 -1.65 -3.38 27.17
C GLU A 252 -1.46 -4.86 26.77
N GLU A 253 -1.70 -5.24 25.50
CA GLU A 253 -1.57 -6.64 25.03
C GLU A 253 -0.13 -7.09 24.70
N ALA A 254 0.89 -6.30 25.04
CA ALA A 254 2.30 -6.61 24.75
C ALA A 254 3.17 -7.04 25.97
N PRO A 255 2.78 -8.02 26.82
CA PRO A 255 3.74 -8.63 27.73
C PRO A 255 4.79 -9.38 26.90
N ALA A 256 6.07 -9.09 27.15
CA ALA A 256 7.21 -9.56 26.34
C ALA A 256 7.52 -11.07 26.51
N GLU A 257 6.56 -11.95 26.19
CA GLU A 257 6.77 -13.39 26.14
C GLU A 257 7.62 -13.78 24.92
N ARG A 258 8.94 -13.81 25.12
CA ARG A 258 9.87 -14.54 24.23
C ARG A 258 9.64 -16.05 24.33
N GLY A 259 8.52 -16.51 23.77
CA GLY A 259 8.18 -17.91 23.61
C GLY A 259 9.28 -18.66 22.88
N LYS A 260 9.84 -19.68 23.54
CA LYS A 260 10.82 -20.57 22.92
C LYS A 260 10.13 -21.36 21.80
N ARG A 261 10.48 -21.07 20.54
CA ARG A 261 10.05 -21.91 19.41
C ARG A 261 10.40 -23.39 19.68
N PRO A 262 9.46 -24.33 19.48
CA PRO A 262 9.79 -25.75 19.47
C PRO A 262 10.86 -26.01 18.40
N ALA A 263 11.84 -26.86 18.72
CA ALA A 263 12.80 -27.31 17.71
C ALA A 263 12.07 -28.22 16.71
N PRO A 264 12.19 -28.02 15.39
CA PRO A 264 11.66 -28.95 14.41
C PRO A 264 12.42 -30.28 14.52
N ALA A 265 11.69 -31.39 14.53
CA ALA A 265 12.27 -32.72 14.54
C ALA A 265 13.15 -32.97 13.29
N SER A 266 14.21 -33.75 13.48
CA SER A 266 15.22 -34.05 12.46
C SER A 266 14.65 -34.82 11.27
N GLY A 267 14.92 -34.35 10.05
CA GLY A 267 14.57 -35.03 8.80
C GLY A 267 15.41 -34.57 7.60
N HIS A 268 16.40 -35.39 7.24
CA HIS A 268 17.15 -35.46 5.97
C HIS A 268 17.47 -34.20 5.13
N THR A 269 18.78 -33.89 5.11
CA THR A 269 19.61 -33.63 3.91
C THR A 269 18.89 -33.29 2.58
N SER A 270 18.75 -32.00 2.27
CA SER A 270 18.99 -31.51 0.92
C SER A 270 19.49 -30.06 0.95
N ALA A 271 20.48 -29.75 0.12
CA ALA A 271 21.14 -28.44 0.12
C ALA A 271 20.24 -27.37 -0.52
N LYS A 272 19.65 -26.49 0.30
CA LYS A 272 19.14 -25.20 -0.15
C LYS A 272 19.85 -24.07 0.59
N ARG A 273 20.47 -23.16 -0.18
CA ARG A 273 21.07 -21.92 0.30
C ARG A 273 20.06 -21.18 1.19
N ARG A 274 20.29 -21.16 2.51
CA ARG A 274 19.54 -20.30 3.42
C ARG A 274 19.93 -18.86 3.10
N ARG A 275 19.02 -18.14 2.44
CA ARG A 275 19.01 -16.68 2.45
C ARG A 275 18.92 -16.29 3.93
N THR A 276 19.99 -15.70 4.46
CA THR A 276 20.02 -15.21 5.84
C THR A 276 18.88 -14.21 6.00
N GLY A 277 18.00 -14.47 6.95
CA GLY A 277 16.87 -13.57 7.19
C GLY A 277 17.38 -12.25 7.75
N ASP A 278 17.06 -11.16 7.08
CA ASP A 278 17.14 -9.84 7.66
C ASP A 278 16.29 -9.82 8.93
N GLY A 279 16.89 -9.33 10.02
CA GLY A 279 16.22 -9.26 11.31
C GLY A 279 15.11 -8.22 11.25
N ASP A 280 13.87 -8.67 11.47
CA ASP A 280 12.68 -7.83 11.63
C ASP A 280 12.75 -7.11 12.99
N ALA A 281 13.67 -6.17 13.09
CA ALA A 281 13.99 -5.42 14.30
C ALA A 281 13.73 -3.93 14.05
N GLY A 282 12.63 -3.42 14.59
CA GLY A 282 12.35 -1.98 14.61
C GLY A 282 12.12 -1.38 13.23
N ARG A 283 11.12 -1.89 12.49
CA ARG A 283 10.52 -1.12 11.40
C ARG A 283 9.94 0.15 12.02
N ALA A 284 10.68 1.26 11.94
CA ALA A 284 10.23 2.57 12.42
C ALA A 284 8.81 2.86 11.92
N PRO A 285 7.96 3.55 12.70
CA PRO A 285 6.60 3.88 12.28
C PRO A 285 6.67 4.46 10.87
N SER A 286 5.84 3.89 9.98
CA SER A 286 5.88 4.19 8.55
C SER A 286 5.89 5.70 8.36
N LYS A 287 6.85 6.19 7.54
CA LYS A 287 7.02 7.61 7.16
C LYS A 287 5.70 8.36 7.31
N GLY A 288 5.66 9.31 8.24
CA GLY A 288 4.44 10.03 8.61
C GLY A 288 3.65 10.44 7.37
N GLU A 289 2.34 10.29 7.44
CA GLU A 289 1.46 10.46 6.29
C GLU A 289 1.72 11.79 5.58
N ASP A 290 1.77 11.75 4.24
CA ASP A 290 2.00 12.94 3.40
C ASP A 290 1.00 14.02 3.81
N PRO A 291 1.40 15.14 4.44
CA PRO A 291 0.44 16.11 4.97
C PRO A 291 -0.39 16.74 3.84
N ASP A 292 0.17 16.84 2.64
CA ASP A 292 -0.57 17.19 1.43
C ASP A 292 -1.75 16.23 1.20
N ARG A 293 -1.60 14.94 1.49
CA ARG A 293 -2.65 13.92 1.31
C ARG A 293 -3.80 14.20 2.29
N ALA A 294 -3.53 14.28 3.59
CA ALA A 294 -4.57 14.52 4.60
C ALA A 294 -5.37 15.80 4.31
N TYR A 295 -4.69 16.90 3.93
CA TYR A 295 -5.33 18.13 3.48
C TYR A 295 -6.23 17.92 2.24
N ARG A 296 -5.69 17.28 1.20
CA ARG A 296 -6.41 16.99 -0.06
C ARG A 296 -7.60 16.02 0.13
N ASP A 297 -7.52 15.13 1.11
CA ASP A 297 -8.59 14.19 1.46
C ASP A 297 -9.70 14.91 2.27
N ARG A 298 -9.34 15.89 3.12
CA ARG A 298 -10.29 16.78 3.80
C ARG A 298 -11.02 17.70 2.81
N GLN A 299 -10.29 18.36 1.90
CA GLN A 299 -10.87 19.22 0.86
C GLN A 299 -11.82 18.44 -0.08
N ALA A 300 -11.48 17.20 -0.43
CA ALA A 300 -12.36 16.33 -1.22
C ALA A 300 -13.70 16.07 -0.51
N ARG A 301 -13.68 15.76 0.79
CA ARG A 301 -14.89 15.49 1.59
C ARG A 301 -15.75 16.73 1.80
N LEU A 302 -15.14 17.90 2.05
CA LEU A 302 -15.88 19.17 2.14
C LEU A 302 -16.64 19.46 0.84
N LYS A 303 -15.98 19.33 -0.31
CA LYS A 303 -16.59 19.56 -1.64
C LYS A 303 -17.70 18.57 -1.98
N ILE A 304 -17.53 17.29 -1.62
CA ILE A 304 -18.60 16.29 -1.77
C ILE A 304 -19.76 16.65 -0.83
N GLY A 305 -19.48 16.91 0.45
CA GLY A 305 -20.50 17.24 1.47
C GLY A 305 -21.32 18.50 1.14
N GLU A 306 -20.69 19.53 0.58
CA GLU A 306 -21.37 20.72 0.05
C GLU A 306 -22.29 20.36 -1.13
N GLY A 307 -21.79 19.59 -2.10
CA GLY A 307 -22.56 19.15 -3.27
C GLY A 307 -23.70 18.18 -2.92
N LEU A 308 -23.63 17.52 -1.77
CA LEU A 308 -24.67 16.63 -1.26
C LEU A 308 -25.82 17.36 -0.55
N ARG A 309 -25.68 18.66 -0.25
CA ARG A 309 -26.76 19.43 0.38
C ARG A 309 -27.98 19.52 -0.57
N PRO A 310 -29.23 19.45 -0.04
CA PRO A 310 -30.43 19.66 -0.84
C PRO A 310 -30.45 21.07 -1.44
N SER A 311 -30.85 21.16 -2.72
CA SER A 311 -31.06 22.43 -3.39
C SER A 311 -32.20 23.21 -2.71
N GLY A 312 -31.88 24.31 -2.04
CA GLY A 312 -32.84 25.18 -1.34
C GLY A 312 -32.63 25.30 0.17
N GLN A 313 -31.68 24.57 0.77
CA GLN A 313 -31.25 24.83 2.14
C GLN A 313 -30.23 25.98 2.12
N GLU A 314 -30.62 27.16 2.59
CA GLU A 314 -29.73 28.33 2.71
C GLU A 314 -28.45 27.93 3.45
N GLN A 315 -27.28 28.31 2.90
CA GLN A 315 -26.05 28.14 3.65
C GLN A 315 -26.07 29.14 4.80
N PRO A 316 -25.78 28.73 6.05
CA PRO A 316 -25.55 29.70 7.12
C PRO A 316 -24.38 30.58 6.68
N GLY A 317 -24.67 31.86 6.41
CA GLY A 317 -23.73 32.76 5.73
C GLY A 317 -22.38 32.77 6.43
N THR A 318 -21.31 32.52 5.66
CA THR A 318 -19.95 32.59 6.17
C THR A 318 -19.70 34.01 6.69
N PRO A 319 -19.45 34.21 8.00
CA PRO A 319 -19.50 35.54 8.64
C PRO A 319 -18.33 36.48 8.29
N MET A 320 -17.64 36.21 7.19
CA MET A 320 -16.45 36.92 6.69
C MET A 320 -16.72 37.66 5.36
N ASP A 321 -17.81 37.38 4.64
CA ASP A 321 -18.23 38.16 3.47
C ASP A 321 -19.05 39.39 3.91
N VAL A 322 -18.41 40.28 4.67
CA VAL A 322 -19.06 41.47 5.29
C VAL A 322 -19.40 42.57 4.27
N ASP A 323 -18.79 42.55 3.09
CA ASP A 323 -18.91 43.58 2.05
C ASP A 323 -19.63 43.11 0.76
N GLY A 324 -20.27 41.94 0.77
CA GLY A 324 -20.84 41.28 -0.44
C GLY A 324 -22.35 41.48 -0.65
N ASP A 325 -22.74 41.91 -1.86
CA ASP A 325 -24.14 42.06 -2.30
C ASP A 325 -25.09 40.93 -1.88
N ALA A 326 -26.31 41.27 -1.45
CA ALA A 326 -27.36 40.29 -1.13
C ALA A 326 -27.70 39.35 -2.31
N ALA A 327 -27.43 39.76 -3.56
CA ALA A 327 -27.57 38.93 -4.75
C ALA A 327 -26.57 37.75 -4.82
N ALA A 328 -25.45 37.81 -4.08
CA ALA A 328 -24.47 36.72 -4.02
C ALA A 328 -24.96 35.54 -3.14
N GLN A 329 -25.84 35.79 -2.16
CA GLN A 329 -26.30 34.77 -1.21
C GLN A 329 -27.33 33.79 -1.81
N THR A 330 -28.06 34.20 -2.85
CA THR A 330 -29.04 33.35 -3.57
C THR A 330 -28.46 32.71 -4.84
N GLY A 331 -27.15 32.73 -5.03
CA GLY A 331 -26.51 32.06 -6.16
C GLY A 331 -26.76 30.54 -6.13
N PRO A 332 -26.96 29.87 -7.29
CA PRO A 332 -26.97 28.41 -7.32
C PRO A 332 -25.66 27.90 -6.71
N PHE A 333 -25.75 26.84 -5.89
CA PHE A 333 -24.60 26.21 -5.22
C PHE A 333 -23.40 26.19 -6.17
N VAL A 334 -22.33 26.93 -5.84
CA VAL A 334 -21.19 27.26 -6.73
C VAL A 334 -20.48 26.01 -7.31
N ARG A 335 -20.79 24.83 -6.78
CA ARG A 335 -20.17 23.54 -7.10
C ARG A 335 -21.18 22.49 -7.57
N ASP A 336 -22.47 22.81 -7.70
CA ASP A 336 -23.49 21.88 -8.18
C ASP A 336 -23.24 21.52 -9.65
N ASN A 337 -22.80 20.29 -9.88
CA ASN A 337 -22.37 19.77 -11.17
C ASN A 337 -22.93 18.36 -11.38
N ARG A 338 -22.87 17.84 -12.62
CA ARG A 338 -23.50 16.58 -13.03
C ARG A 338 -23.02 15.40 -12.18
N ALA A 339 -21.75 15.35 -11.80
CA ALA A 339 -21.22 14.29 -10.95
C ALA A 339 -21.81 14.31 -9.52
N LEU A 340 -22.02 15.49 -8.94
CA LEU A 340 -22.65 15.64 -7.61
C LEU A 340 -24.18 15.49 -7.68
N GLN A 341 -24.82 15.88 -8.79
CA GLN A 341 -26.23 15.60 -9.08
C GLN A 341 -26.49 14.10 -9.18
N ALA A 342 -25.66 13.37 -9.93
CA ALA A 342 -25.68 11.91 -9.99
C ALA A 342 -25.55 11.31 -8.59
N LEU A 343 -24.58 11.77 -7.78
CA LEU A 343 -24.36 11.28 -6.42
C LEU A 343 -25.55 11.52 -5.47
N ARG A 344 -26.19 12.68 -5.54
CA ARG A 344 -27.45 12.96 -4.80
C ARG A 344 -28.59 12.07 -5.28
N GLY A 345 -28.64 11.78 -6.59
CA GLY A 345 -29.64 10.90 -7.20
C GLY A 345 -29.57 9.44 -6.76
N VAL A 346 -28.41 8.95 -6.31
CA VAL A 346 -28.21 7.53 -5.92
C VAL A 346 -29.15 7.13 -4.78
N LYS A 347 -30.09 6.22 -5.07
CA LYS A 347 -30.96 5.52 -4.12
C LYS A 347 -30.42 4.12 -3.79
N HIS A 348 -29.74 3.49 -4.74
CA HIS A 348 -29.26 2.11 -4.63
C HIS A 348 -27.83 1.98 -5.18
N VAL A 349 -27.06 1.04 -4.63
CA VAL A 349 -25.72 0.68 -5.08
C VAL A 349 -25.71 -0.80 -5.41
N ARG A 350 -25.58 -1.14 -6.70
CA ARG A 350 -25.59 -2.52 -7.20
C ARG A 350 -24.18 -2.95 -7.58
N LYS A 351 -23.79 -4.16 -7.20
CA LYS A 351 -22.59 -4.80 -7.73
C LYS A 351 -22.91 -5.49 -9.06
N VAL A 352 -22.11 -5.22 -10.10
CA VAL A 352 -22.38 -5.66 -11.49
C VAL A 352 -21.15 -6.38 -12.04
N ASP A 353 -21.36 -7.53 -12.66
CA ASP A 353 -20.30 -8.31 -13.29
C ASP A 353 -20.11 -7.85 -14.74
N VAL A 354 -18.88 -7.59 -15.15
CA VAL A 354 -18.55 -7.17 -16.52
C VAL A 354 -17.73 -8.22 -17.27
N SER A 355 -17.64 -9.44 -16.74
CA SER A 355 -16.93 -10.55 -17.38
C SER A 355 -17.45 -10.85 -18.79
N ASN A 356 -16.54 -11.25 -19.68
CA ASN A 356 -16.90 -11.56 -21.07
C ASN A 356 -17.72 -12.85 -21.14
N GLU A 357 -17.46 -13.79 -20.24
CA GLU A 357 -18.14 -15.07 -20.09
C GLU A 357 -19.65 -14.90 -19.82
N LEU A 358 -20.05 -13.85 -19.08
CA LEU A 358 -21.47 -13.52 -18.92
C LEU A 358 -22.00 -12.69 -20.10
N ALA A 359 -21.15 -11.86 -20.71
CA ALA A 359 -21.50 -11.10 -21.91
C ALA A 359 -21.68 -11.97 -23.18
N GLU A 360 -21.30 -13.26 -23.16
CA GLU A 360 -21.66 -14.22 -24.21
C GLU A 360 -23.18 -14.40 -24.34
N ASP A 361 -23.97 -14.16 -23.28
CA ASP A 361 -25.44 -14.15 -23.33
C ASP A 361 -25.98 -12.80 -23.82
N PRO A 362 -26.65 -12.72 -24.98
CA PRO A 362 -27.24 -11.49 -25.49
C PRO A 362 -28.27 -10.85 -24.53
N ALA A 363 -28.96 -11.65 -23.70
CA ALA A 363 -29.87 -11.12 -22.69
C ALA A 363 -29.11 -10.39 -21.56
N TYR A 364 -27.91 -10.85 -21.21
CA TYR A 364 -27.04 -10.16 -20.26
C TYR A 364 -26.47 -8.86 -20.85
N ARG A 365 -26.10 -8.84 -22.13
CA ARG A 365 -25.69 -7.61 -22.84
C ARG A 365 -26.80 -6.54 -22.81
N GLN A 366 -28.04 -6.95 -23.11
CA GLN A 366 -29.22 -6.09 -22.99
C GLN A 366 -29.48 -5.63 -21.54
N HIS A 367 -29.19 -6.47 -20.55
CA HIS A 367 -29.24 -6.07 -19.14
C HIS A 367 -28.22 -4.97 -18.82
N LEU A 368 -26.96 -5.12 -19.24
CA LEU A 368 -25.91 -4.10 -19.04
C LEU A 368 -26.28 -2.77 -19.74
N ALA A 369 -26.80 -2.82 -20.97
CA ALA A 369 -27.29 -1.65 -21.69
C ALA A 369 -28.45 -0.95 -20.95
N MET A 370 -29.40 -1.73 -20.42
CA MET A 370 -30.51 -1.22 -19.63
C MET A 370 -30.03 -0.53 -18.35
N LEU A 371 -29.03 -1.08 -17.64
CA LEU A 371 -28.43 -0.46 -16.45
C LEU A 371 -27.80 0.92 -16.75
N LEU A 372 -27.22 1.09 -17.94
CA LEU A 372 -26.61 2.36 -18.36
C LEU A 372 -27.60 3.36 -18.99
N SER A 373 -28.80 2.92 -19.37
CA SER A 373 -29.83 3.81 -19.92
C SER A 373 -30.38 4.78 -18.87
N ALA A 374 -30.89 5.94 -19.30
CA ALA A 374 -31.54 6.90 -18.40
C ALA A 374 -32.74 6.31 -17.59
N LYS A 375 -33.30 5.18 -18.02
CA LYS A 375 -34.43 4.49 -17.34
C LYS A 375 -34.04 3.91 -15.99
N ALA A 376 -32.79 3.48 -15.80
CA ALA A 376 -32.29 2.88 -14.56
C ALA A 376 -31.91 3.94 -13.49
N SER A 377 -32.54 5.11 -13.52
CA SER A 377 -32.16 6.27 -12.69
C SER A 377 -32.09 5.96 -11.19
N GLY A 378 -31.12 6.58 -10.51
CA GLY A 378 -30.93 6.43 -9.07
C GLY A 378 -30.14 5.20 -8.63
N TYR A 379 -29.42 4.56 -9.55
CA TYR A 379 -28.42 3.54 -9.22
C TYR A 379 -26.99 4.09 -9.33
N ALA A 380 -26.11 3.54 -8.49
CA ALA A 380 -24.67 3.53 -8.70
C ALA A 380 -24.22 2.08 -8.84
N TYR A 381 -23.16 1.84 -9.62
CA TYR A 381 -22.72 0.51 -10.00
C TYR A 381 -21.28 0.26 -9.52
N LEU A 382 -21.04 -0.89 -8.87
CA LEU A 382 -19.71 -1.36 -8.51
C LEU A 382 -19.32 -2.49 -9.48
N LEU A 383 -18.45 -2.19 -10.46
CA LEU A 383 -18.10 -3.16 -11.51
C LEU A 383 -16.97 -4.09 -11.07
N TYR A 384 -17.22 -5.40 -11.11
CA TYR A 384 -16.21 -6.43 -10.90
C TYR A 384 -16.16 -7.37 -12.11
N ASN A 385 -15.11 -8.19 -12.24
CA ASN A 385 -14.95 -9.15 -13.33
C ASN A 385 -14.76 -10.57 -12.77
N SER A 386 -15.78 -11.43 -12.86
CA SER A 386 -15.66 -12.83 -12.41
C SER A 386 -14.78 -13.73 -13.28
N GLY A 387 -14.51 -13.34 -14.54
CA GLY A 387 -13.70 -14.09 -15.49
C GLY A 387 -12.18 -13.97 -15.26
N SER A 388 -11.75 -13.04 -14.41
CA SER A 388 -10.33 -12.83 -14.11
C SER A 388 -9.99 -13.18 -12.65
N ASP A 389 -8.98 -14.02 -12.46
CA ASP A 389 -8.32 -14.24 -11.16
C ASP A 389 -7.15 -13.26 -10.93
N GLY A 390 -6.93 -12.33 -11.86
CA GLY A 390 -5.78 -11.42 -11.92
C GLY A 390 -6.09 -9.96 -11.59
N VAL A 391 -5.03 -9.16 -11.43
CA VAL A 391 -5.14 -7.70 -11.25
C VAL A 391 -5.32 -7.04 -12.62
N GLN A 392 -6.58 -6.77 -12.96
CA GLN A 392 -6.98 -6.01 -14.14
C GLN A 392 -6.99 -4.50 -13.84
N HIS A 393 -6.67 -3.63 -14.79
CA HIS A 393 -6.72 -2.19 -14.55
C HIS A 393 -8.17 -1.68 -14.48
N ALA A 394 -8.41 -0.68 -13.62
CA ALA A 394 -9.76 -0.19 -13.36
C ALA A 394 -10.42 0.42 -14.61
N GLU A 395 -9.67 1.13 -15.45
CA GLU A 395 -10.18 1.68 -16.70
C GLU A 395 -10.63 0.59 -17.70
N GLN A 396 -10.02 -0.59 -17.67
CA GLN A 396 -10.43 -1.70 -18.53
C GLN A 396 -11.82 -2.19 -18.15
N LYS A 397 -12.14 -2.32 -16.86
CA LYS A 397 -13.48 -2.75 -16.40
C LYS A 397 -14.57 -1.74 -16.78
N LEU A 398 -14.26 -0.44 -16.73
CA LEU A 398 -15.17 0.61 -17.22
C LEU A 398 -15.45 0.46 -18.72
N LEU A 399 -14.41 0.19 -19.52
CA LEU A 399 -14.54 0.01 -20.97
C LEU A 399 -15.19 -1.35 -21.34
N MET A 400 -14.98 -2.40 -20.55
CA MET A 400 -15.69 -3.68 -20.69
C MET A 400 -17.20 -3.48 -20.47
N MET A 401 -17.60 -2.67 -19.48
CA MET A 401 -19.02 -2.34 -19.28
C MET A 401 -19.64 -1.72 -20.54
N LEU A 402 -18.97 -0.75 -21.18
CA LEU A 402 -19.45 -0.11 -22.41
C LEU A 402 -19.51 -1.10 -23.58
N ASN A 403 -18.43 -1.86 -23.79
CA ASN A 403 -18.33 -2.87 -24.87
C ASN A 403 -19.38 -3.98 -24.74
N ASN A 404 -19.53 -4.52 -23.53
CA ASN A 404 -20.40 -5.66 -23.27
C ASN A 404 -21.88 -5.24 -23.23
N ALA A 405 -22.15 -3.95 -23.02
CA ALA A 405 -23.45 -3.30 -23.22
C ALA A 405 -23.73 -2.82 -24.67
N ASP A 406 -22.86 -3.12 -25.65
CA ASP A 406 -22.95 -2.65 -27.05
C ASP A 406 -23.03 -1.11 -27.19
N ILE A 407 -22.42 -0.34 -26.29
CA ILE A 407 -22.40 1.13 -26.37
C ILE A 407 -21.34 1.59 -27.39
N THR A 408 -21.78 2.37 -28.38
CA THR A 408 -20.98 2.98 -29.45
C THR A 408 -21.33 4.47 -29.58
N GLY A 409 -20.57 5.22 -30.37
CA GLY A 409 -20.87 6.63 -30.67
C GLY A 409 -22.21 6.86 -31.37
N GLU A 410 -22.80 5.82 -31.98
CA GLU A 410 -24.09 5.91 -32.66
C GLU A 410 -25.29 5.77 -31.70
N ASN A 411 -25.11 5.09 -30.57
CA ASN A 411 -26.20 4.78 -29.63
C ASN A 411 -25.97 5.31 -28.19
N ALA A 412 -24.82 5.94 -27.91
CA ALA A 412 -24.56 6.55 -26.62
C ALA A 412 -25.52 7.72 -26.35
N GLU A 413 -26.27 7.67 -25.24
CA GLU A 413 -27.24 8.74 -24.88
C GLU A 413 -26.55 10.02 -24.33
N GLY A 414 -25.23 10.01 -24.14
CA GLY A 414 -24.46 11.14 -23.60
C GLY A 414 -22.94 10.92 -23.56
N ASP A 415 -22.20 11.93 -23.07
CA ASP A 415 -20.75 11.87 -22.89
C ASP A 415 -20.35 10.98 -21.70
N VAL A 416 -19.19 10.34 -21.82
CA VAL A 416 -18.61 9.45 -20.79
C VAL A 416 -17.46 10.19 -20.10
N LEU A 417 -17.56 10.44 -18.79
CA LEU A 417 -16.51 11.13 -18.04
C LEU A 417 -15.82 10.17 -17.05
N ILE A 418 -14.55 9.81 -17.29
CA ILE A 418 -13.78 8.86 -16.47
C ILE A 418 -12.69 9.60 -15.69
N ARG A 419 -12.72 9.55 -14.35
CA ARG A 419 -11.65 10.09 -13.48
C ARG A 419 -11.39 9.18 -12.29
N GLY A 420 -10.14 9.17 -11.82
CA GLY A 420 -9.72 8.37 -10.67
C GLY A 420 -8.62 9.03 -9.86
N ARG A 421 -8.11 8.29 -8.86
CA ARG A 421 -7.00 8.76 -8.02
C ARG A 421 -5.67 8.80 -8.79
N LYS A 422 -5.51 7.92 -9.77
CA LYS A 422 -4.30 7.75 -10.60
C LYS A 422 -4.56 8.17 -12.05
N ARG A 423 -3.48 8.43 -12.78
CA ARG A 423 -3.49 8.61 -14.24
C ARG A 423 -3.48 7.25 -14.95
N PRO A 424 -4.18 7.09 -16.09
CA PRO A 424 -4.16 5.87 -16.85
C PRO A 424 -2.74 5.51 -17.28
N CYS A 425 -2.41 4.22 -17.27
CA CYS A 425 -1.15 3.75 -17.85
C CYS A 425 -1.17 3.92 -19.38
N GLN A 426 -0.01 3.82 -20.04
CA GLN A 426 0.04 3.96 -21.51
C GLN A 426 -0.88 2.96 -22.25
N ALA A 427 -1.05 1.74 -21.73
CA ALA A 427 -1.94 0.74 -22.33
C ALA A 427 -3.42 1.15 -22.18
N CYS A 428 -3.86 1.48 -20.95
CA CYS A 428 -5.22 1.96 -20.72
C CYS A 428 -5.53 3.25 -21.48
N LEU A 429 -4.55 4.15 -21.65
CA LEU A 429 -4.71 5.35 -22.48
C LEU A 429 -4.85 5.02 -23.98
N GLY A 430 -4.13 4.01 -24.48
CA GLY A 430 -4.30 3.52 -25.86
C GLY A 430 -5.69 2.94 -26.08
N LEU A 431 -6.21 2.20 -25.10
CA LEU A 431 -7.56 1.67 -25.12
C LEU A 431 -8.63 2.78 -25.03
N LEU A 432 -8.44 3.78 -24.15
CA LEU A 432 -9.30 4.97 -24.08
C LEU A 432 -9.31 5.78 -25.40
N ASN A 433 -8.17 5.87 -26.09
CA ASN A 433 -8.09 6.46 -27.44
C ASN A 433 -8.84 5.61 -28.48
N TYR A 434 -8.75 4.27 -28.45
CA TYR A 434 -9.52 3.39 -29.34
C TYR A 434 -11.03 3.61 -29.19
N PHE A 435 -11.57 3.58 -27.96
CA PHE A 435 -13.00 3.80 -27.74
C PHE A 435 -13.47 5.21 -28.12
N LYS A 436 -12.60 6.21 -28.03
CA LYS A 436 -12.90 7.58 -28.45
C LYS A 436 -12.88 7.76 -29.98
N ASN A 437 -11.86 7.22 -30.64
CA ASN A 437 -11.57 7.52 -32.04
C ASN A 437 -12.22 6.52 -33.00
N GLU A 438 -12.23 5.23 -32.67
CA GLU A 438 -12.76 4.15 -33.52
C GLU A 438 -14.22 3.84 -33.20
N MET A 439 -14.55 3.67 -31.91
CA MET A 439 -15.93 3.42 -31.47
C MET A 439 -16.78 4.71 -31.45
N GLY A 440 -16.18 5.88 -31.66
CA GLY A 440 -16.85 7.18 -31.79
C GLY A 440 -17.49 7.75 -30.51
N ILE A 441 -17.18 7.20 -29.33
CA ILE A 441 -17.80 7.63 -28.06
C ILE A 441 -17.14 8.93 -27.57
N ASP A 442 -17.90 9.96 -27.15
CA ASP A 442 -17.33 11.15 -26.48
C ASP A 442 -16.86 10.79 -25.06
N ILE A 443 -15.71 10.12 -24.98
CA ILE A 443 -15.04 9.81 -23.71
C ILE A 443 -14.06 10.92 -23.36
N ARG A 444 -14.30 11.50 -22.19
CA ARG A 444 -13.44 12.48 -21.55
C ARG A 444 -12.72 11.79 -20.39
N TYR A 445 -11.43 11.54 -20.56
CA TYR A 445 -10.52 10.95 -19.56
C TYR A 445 -9.33 11.88 -19.31
N ASN A 446 -8.44 11.53 -18.39
CA ASN A 446 -7.16 12.22 -18.24
C ASN A 446 -6.20 11.69 -19.33
N ASP A 447 -5.97 12.49 -20.37
CA ASP A 447 -5.18 12.17 -21.57
C ASP A 447 -3.67 11.96 -21.31
N ARG A 448 -3.25 12.02 -20.05
CA ARG A 448 -1.84 12.04 -19.65
C ARG A 448 -1.37 10.67 -19.17
N GLY A 449 -0.85 9.91 -20.12
CA GLY A 449 -0.34 8.57 -19.87
C GLY A 449 0.74 8.55 -18.80
N ASN A 450 0.57 7.66 -17.83
CA ASN A 450 1.54 7.35 -16.79
C ASN A 450 2.60 6.38 -17.34
N HIS A 451 3.24 5.59 -16.47
CA HIS A 451 4.16 4.50 -16.79
C HIS A 451 3.50 3.42 -17.67
N TYR A 452 4.33 2.61 -18.34
CA TYR A 452 3.89 1.46 -19.13
C TYR A 452 3.90 0.17 -18.29
N PHE A 453 2.80 -0.58 -18.31
CA PHE A 453 2.64 -1.84 -17.58
C PHE A 453 2.31 -2.96 -18.57
N ILE A 454 3.08 -4.06 -18.51
CA ILE A 454 2.94 -5.19 -19.46
C ILE A 454 1.64 -5.96 -19.20
N ASN A 455 1.30 -6.20 -17.92
CA ASN A 455 0.05 -6.84 -17.53
C ASN A 455 -1.19 -6.06 -17.98
N ALA A 456 -1.10 -4.74 -18.14
CA ALA A 456 -2.19 -3.92 -18.69
C ALA A 456 -2.37 -4.12 -20.21
N VAL A 457 -1.32 -4.50 -20.94
CA VAL A 457 -1.44 -4.92 -22.35
C VAL A 457 -2.03 -6.33 -22.42
N GLU A 458 -1.46 -7.28 -21.68
CA GLU A 458 -1.93 -8.68 -21.65
C GLU A 458 -3.43 -8.75 -21.34
N THR A 459 -3.87 -8.09 -20.26
CA THR A 459 -5.29 -8.01 -19.89
C THR A 459 -6.16 -7.24 -20.89
N ALA A 460 -5.64 -6.21 -21.58
CA ALA A 460 -6.40 -5.52 -22.63
C ALA A 460 -6.63 -6.46 -23.84
N THR A 461 -5.58 -7.08 -24.37
CA THR A 461 -5.68 -8.00 -25.51
C THR A 461 -6.48 -9.27 -25.23
N GLN A 462 -6.57 -9.68 -23.95
CA GLN A 462 -7.41 -10.79 -23.49
C GLN A 462 -8.87 -10.37 -23.28
N SER A 463 -9.13 -9.17 -22.74
CA SER A 463 -10.49 -8.72 -22.38
C SER A 463 -11.22 -8.03 -23.51
N PHE A 464 -10.51 -7.57 -24.54
CA PHE A 464 -11.08 -6.98 -25.75
C PHE A 464 -10.62 -7.76 -26.99
N PRO A 465 -11.00 -9.05 -27.12
CA PRO A 465 -11.02 -9.65 -28.44
C PRO A 465 -12.03 -8.84 -29.26
N GLY A 466 -11.64 -8.44 -30.47
CA GLY A 466 -12.60 -7.84 -31.40
C GLY A 466 -13.75 -8.81 -31.65
N GLN A 467 -14.94 -8.27 -31.92
CA GLN A 467 -16.08 -9.08 -32.36
C GLN A 467 -15.77 -9.77 -33.71
N ASP A 468 -14.80 -9.22 -34.45
CA ASP A 468 -14.16 -9.79 -35.64
C ASP A 468 -12.62 -9.60 -35.58
N ALA A 469 -11.93 -10.06 -36.63
CA ALA A 469 -10.48 -9.92 -36.75
C ALA A 469 -10.05 -8.45 -36.90
N ASP A 470 -10.80 -7.65 -37.66
CA ASP A 470 -10.45 -6.27 -38.01
C ASP A 470 -10.49 -5.35 -36.78
N THR A 471 -11.53 -5.47 -35.94
CA THR A 471 -11.63 -4.78 -34.66
C THR A 471 -10.51 -5.18 -33.69
N THR A 472 -10.08 -6.44 -33.73
CA THR A 472 -8.92 -6.91 -32.93
C THR A 472 -7.62 -6.22 -33.35
N GLU A 473 -7.35 -6.16 -34.66
CA GLU A 473 -6.15 -5.49 -35.19
C GLU A 473 -6.15 -3.98 -34.91
N SER A 474 -7.34 -3.34 -34.90
CA SER A 474 -7.47 -1.91 -34.55
C SER A 474 -7.15 -1.62 -33.08
N VAL A 475 -7.64 -2.45 -32.14
CA VAL A 475 -7.27 -2.35 -30.70
C VAL A 475 -5.75 -2.48 -30.52
N ASP A 476 -5.16 -3.52 -31.12
CA ASP A 476 -3.72 -3.78 -31.02
C ASP A 476 -2.88 -2.67 -31.70
N GLY A 477 -3.40 -2.09 -32.79
CA GLY A 477 -2.86 -0.92 -33.47
C GLY A 477 -2.78 0.31 -32.56
N HIS A 478 -3.88 0.70 -31.92
CA HIS A 478 -3.93 1.85 -31.00
C HIS A 478 -3.13 1.63 -29.72
N LEU A 479 -3.13 0.42 -29.16
CA LEU A 479 -2.25 0.04 -28.06
C LEU A 479 -0.78 0.18 -28.46
N GLY A 480 -0.40 -0.36 -29.63
CA GLY A 480 0.94 -0.24 -30.19
C GLY A 480 1.35 1.22 -30.40
N GLU A 481 0.51 2.02 -31.03
CA GLU A 481 0.76 3.42 -31.36
C GLU A 481 0.92 4.29 -30.12
N GLN A 482 0.03 4.16 -29.13
CA GLN A 482 0.18 4.85 -27.85
C GLN A 482 1.47 4.43 -27.12
N VAL A 483 1.85 3.14 -27.19
CA VAL A 483 3.08 2.63 -26.57
C VAL A 483 4.35 3.07 -27.32
N ARG A 484 4.28 3.40 -28.62
CA ARG A 484 5.36 4.02 -29.41
C ARG A 484 5.48 5.53 -29.22
N HIS A 485 4.36 6.28 -29.29
CA HIS A 485 4.36 7.74 -29.46
C HIS A 485 3.73 8.56 -28.31
N GLY A 486 2.89 7.95 -27.48
CA GLY A 486 2.21 8.59 -26.34
C GLY A 486 3.12 9.17 -25.25
N ARG A 487 3.00 10.48 -24.96
CA ARG A 487 3.82 11.14 -23.93
C ARG A 487 3.61 10.54 -22.53
N MET A 488 4.68 10.49 -21.74
CA MET A 488 4.65 10.05 -20.34
C MET A 488 4.67 11.25 -19.41
N PHE A 489 3.80 11.26 -18.39
CA PHE A 489 3.65 12.40 -17.49
C PHE A 489 4.00 12.09 -16.04
N ALA A 490 4.47 13.13 -15.34
CA ALA A 490 4.74 13.14 -13.91
C ALA A 490 4.00 14.32 -13.26
N ALA A 491 3.61 14.22 -11.99
CA ALA A 491 3.11 15.37 -11.23
C ALA A 491 4.24 15.92 -10.37
N ALA A 492 4.44 17.25 -10.41
CA ALA A 492 5.28 17.94 -9.45
C ALA A 492 4.68 17.86 -8.03
N PRO A 493 5.50 17.98 -6.97
CA PRO A 493 4.97 18.16 -5.62
C PRO A 493 4.16 19.46 -5.49
N SER A 494 3.33 19.55 -4.45
CA SER A 494 2.55 20.77 -4.17
C SER A 494 3.50 21.95 -3.93
N GLY A 495 3.13 23.15 -4.36
CA GLY A 495 3.96 24.36 -4.20
C GLY A 495 5.19 24.47 -5.12
N ALA A 496 5.53 23.42 -5.89
CA ALA A 496 6.64 23.50 -6.84
C ALA A 496 6.34 24.48 -7.99
N THR A 497 7.33 25.31 -8.35
CA THR A 497 7.35 26.09 -9.60
C THR A 497 8.21 25.38 -10.65
N PRO A 498 8.01 25.68 -11.95
CA PRO A 498 8.92 25.26 -12.99
C PRO A 498 10.37 25.67 -12.71
N ALA A 499 11.31 24.80 -13.10
CA ALA A 499 12.71 25.18 -13.19
C ALA A 499 12.91 26.01 -14.48
N PRO A 500 13.93 26.89 -14.57
CA PRO A 500 14.39 27.38 -15.87
C PRO A 500 14.92 26.21 -16.73
N ALA A 501 15.04 26.39 -18.05
CA ALA A 501 15.63 25.37 -18.91
C ALA A 501 17.10 25.10 -18.54
N PHE A 502 17.46 23.81 -18.54
CA PHE A 502 18.84 23.32 -18.46
C PHE A 502 19.02 22.26 -19.56
N PRO A 503 19.36 22.66 -20.80
CA PRO A 503 19.49 21.72 -21.92
C PRO A 503 20.50 20.59 -21.65
N GLU A 504 21.58 20.87 -20.92
CA GLU A 504 22.60 19.90 -20.50
C GLU A 504 22.06 18.83 -19.54
N GLU A 505 21.09 19.19 -18.68
CA GLU A 505 20.39 18.26 -17.79
C GLU A 505 19.12 17.67 -18.44
N GLY A 506 18.89 17.95 -19.72
CA GLY A 506 17.70 17.53 -20.46
C GLY A 506 16.40 18.19 -20.00
N VAL A 507 16.46 19.31 -19.28
CA VAL A 507 15.30 20.05 -18.80
C VAL A 507 14.96 21.16 -19.80
N HIS A 508 13.79 21.07 -20.43
CA HIS A 508 13.34 22.03 -21.43
C HIS A 508 12.67 23.26 -20.82
N GLU A 509 12.45 24.29 -21.62
CA GLU A 509 11.70 25.48 -21.22
C GLU A 509 10.26 25.08 -20.83
N PRO A 510 9.71 25.58 -19.71
CA PRO A 510 8.36 25.26 -19.30
C PRO A 510 7.33 26.00 -20.16
N VAL A 511 6.26 25.30 -20.54
CA VAL A 511 5.19 25.79 -21.42
C VAL A 511 3.85 25.73 -20.70
N VAL A 512 2.88 26.57 -21.11
CA VAL A 512 1.50 26.44 -20.64
C VAL A 512 0.87 25.20 -21.29
N GLY A 513 0.36 24.27 -20.49
CA GLY A 513 -0.31 23.06 -20.97
C GLY A 513 -1.67 23.37 -21.61
N ALA A 514 -2.18 22.44 -22.43
CA ALA A 514 -3.45 22.62 -23.16
C ALA A 514 -4.66 22.89 -22.26
N GLU A 515 -4.64 22.39 -21.01
CA GLU A 515 -5.69 22.63 -20.00
C GLU A 515 -5.26 23.65 -18.92
N GLY A 516 -4.28 24.50 -19.23
CA GLY A 516 -3.66 25.42 -18.29
C GLY A 516 -2.72 24.76 -17.27
N GLY A 517 -2.10 25.60 -16.46
CA GLY A 517 -0.94 25.25 -15.63
C GLY A 517 0.33 25.10 -16.47
N MET A 518 1.47 25.00 -15.80
CA MET A 518 2.77 24.83 -16.47
C MET A 518 3.10 23.35 -16.63
N GLU A 519 3.70 23.01 -17.77
CA GLU A 519 4.23 21.69 -18.10
C GLU A 519 5.69 21.83 -18.56
N GLN A 520 6.56 20.92 -18.13
CA GLN A 520 8.00 20.98 -18.41
C GLN A 520 8.53 19.61 -18.81
N ARG A 521 9.19 19.52 -19.96
CA ARG A 521 9.78 18.26 -20.42
C ARG A 521 11.14 18.04 -19.76
N LYS A 522 11.39 16.83 -19.27
CA LYS A 522 12.69 16.37 -18.72
C LYS A 522 13.08 15.05 -19.39
N GLN A 523 14.25 15.02 -20.03
CA GLN A 523 14.89 13.81 -20.48
C GLN A 523 15.46 13.04 -19.27
N LEU A 524 15.16 11.75 -19.18
CA LEU A 524 15.64 10.87 -18.11
C LEU A 524 17.05 10.34 -18.45
N LYS A 525 18.00 10.57 -17.53
CA LYS A 525 19.35 10.00 -17.61
C LYS A 525 19.27 8.48 -17.80
N LYS A 526 19.93 7.95 -18.82
CA LYS A 526 20.10 6.49 -19.02
C LYS A 526 21.18 5.98 -18.06
N TYR A 527 21.00 4.78 -17.54
CA TYR A 527 22.05 4.05 -16.82
C TYR A 527 22.10 2.59 -17.31
N THR A 528 23.22 1.91 -17.11
CA THR A 528 23.37 0.50 -17.48
C THR A 528 23.66 -0.30 -16.22
N THR A 529 22.89 -1.37 -15.96
CA THR A 529 23.12 -2.27 -14.84
C THR A 529 24.34 -3.17 -15.08
N ALA A 530 24.87 -3.78 -14.02
CA ALA A 530 26.00 -4.72 -14.11
C ALA A 530 25.72 -5.95 -14.99
N ASP A 531 24.45 -6.32 -15.21
CA ASP A 531 24.03 -7.37 -16.15
C ASP A 531 23.71 -6.84 -17.57
N GLY A 532 24.15 -5.62 -17.91
CA GLY A 532 24.07 -5.05 -19.25
C GLY A 532 22.71 -4.48 -19.66
N ARG A 533 21.69 -4.50 -18.78
CA ARG A 533 20.39 -3.91 -19.09
C ARG A 533 20.45 -2.39 -19.01
N THR A 534 19.79 -1.72 -19.94
CA THR A 534 19.62 -0.27 -19.87
C THR A 534 18.36 0.10 -19.09
N GLY A 535 18.54 0.94 -18.07
CA GLY A 535 17.49 1.57 -17.29
C GLY A 535 17.50 3.09 -17.47
N ARG A 536 16.55 3.77 -16.84
CA ARG A 536 16.48 5.23 -16.79
C ARG A 536 16.26 5.72 -15.37
N LEU A 537 16.96 6.76 -14.94
CA LEU A 537 16.81 7.31 -13.59
C LEU A 537 15.58 8.21 -13.54
N TYR A 538 14.47 7.71 -12.98
CA TYR A 538 13.34 8.55 -12.62
C TYR A 538 13.72 9.43 -11.40
N PRO A 539 13.55 10.77 -11.44
CA PRO A 539 14.12 11.68 -10.45
C PRO A 539 13.30 11.69 -9.15
N ARG A 540 13.43 10.62 -8.34
CA ARG A 540 12.71 10.42 -7.07
C ARG A 540 13.00 11.53 -6.05
N ASN A 541 14.21 12.09 -6.07
CA ASN A 541 14.63 13.14 -5.15
C ASN A 541 13.89 14.48 -5.39
N ALA A 542 13.38 14.71 -6.62
CA ALA A 542 12.55 15.86 -6.95
C ALA A 542 11.07 15.71 -6.51
N GLY A 543 10.74 14.70 -5.70
CA GLY A 543 9.40 14.50 -5.15
C GLY A 543 8.32 14.17 -6.19
N LEU A 544 8.69 13.81 -7.42
CA LEU A 544 7.73 13.59 -8.51
C LEU A 544 6.73 12.48 -8.18
N LYS A 545 5.45 12.84 -8.11
CA LYS A 545 4.33 11.95 -7.83
C LYS A 545 3.93 11.29 -9.17
N GLY A 546 4.60 10.17 -9.48
CA GLY A 546 4.49 9.46 -10.77
C GLY A 546 3.08 8.95 -11.13
N PRO A 547 2.44 8.09 -10.34
CA PRO A 547 1.11 7.57 -10.68
C PRO A 547 -0.04 8.53 -10.37
N LEU A 548 0.17 9.52 -9.50
CA LEU A 548 -0.88 10.44 -9.08
C LEU A 548 -1.07 11.56 -10.11
N ASP A 549 -2.33 11.95 -10.33
CA ASP A 549 -2.66 13.15 -11.09
C ASP A 549 -2.22 14.43 -10.34
N THR A 550 -2.02 15.52 -11.08
CA THR A 550 -1.48 16.78 -10.59
C THR A 550 -2.41 17.43 -9.53
N PRO A 551 -1.90 18.04 -8.44
CA PRO A 551 -2.74 18.78 -7.50
C PRO A 551 -3.51 19.92 -8.20
N SER A 552 -4.76 20.17 -7.78
CA SER A 552 -5.48 21.34 -8.25
C SER A 552 -5.13 22.58 -7.44
N THR A 553 -4.94 23.74 -8.08
CA THR A 553 -4.90 25.03 -7.39
C THR A 553 -6.30 25.50 -6.95
N SER A 554 -7.38 24.97 -7.56
CA SER A 554 -8.76 25.16 -7.06
C SER A 554 -9.11 24.24 -5.88
N GLU A 555 -8.16 23.52 -5.27
CA GLU A 555 -8.33 22.85 -3.97
C GLU A 555 -7.89 23.74 -2.79
N VAL A 556 -7.27 24.91 -3.04
CA VAL A 556 -6.80 25.83 -1.99
C VAL A 556 -7.77 27.00 -1.83
N GLU A 557 -8.82 26.78 -1.05
CA GLU A 557 -9.86 27.79 -0.78
C GLU A 557 -9.65 28.52 0.55
N ASP A 558 -8.93 27.87 1.48
CA ASP A 558 -8.52 28.47 2.74
C ASP A 558 -6.98 28.56 2.82
N PRO A 559 -6.38 29.70 2.43
CA PRO A 559 -4.95 29.95 2.58
C PRO A 559 -4.52 30.14 4.05
N ALA A 560 -5.46 30.37 4.98
CA ALA A 560 -5.17 30.46 6.42
C ALA A 560 -5.11 29.07 7.07
N ALA A 561 -5.91 28.09 6.62
CA ALA A 561 -5.73 26.68 6.98
C ALA A 561 -4.44 26.07 6.40
N ALA A 562 -3.93 26.61 5.29
CA ALA A 562 -2.56 26.35 4.82
C ALA A 562 -1.48 27.13 5.62
N GLY A 563 -1.89 27.91 6.63
CA GLY A 563 -1.12 28.93 7.36
C GLY A 563 -0.01 28.45 8.29
N GLY A 564 0.68 27.36 7.97
CA GLY A 564 1.99 27.03 8.55
C GLY A 564 3.12 27.81 7.87
N THR A 565 3.03 29.14 7.85
CA THR A 565 3.76 30.06 6.93
C THR A 565 5.29 29.96 6.92
N ARG A 566 5.92 29.32 7.92
CA ARG A 566 7.37 29.10 7.96
C ARG A 566 7.81 27.74 7.39
N GLY A 567 7.02 26.69 7.61
CA GLY A 567 7.32 25.34 7.13
C GLY A 567 7.11 25.19 5.62
N ALA A 568 6.02 25.77 5.09
CA ALA A 568 5.72 25.73 3.65
C ALA A 568 6.78 26.47 2.82
N LEU A 569 7.26 27.62 3.29
CA LEU A 569 8.29 28.41 2.60
C LEU A 569 9.66 27.72 2.57
N GLU A 570 10.11 27.09 3.67
CA GLU A 570 11.34 26.30 3.69
C GLU A 570 11.23 24.98 2.92
N ALA A 571 10.05 24.34 2.94
CA ALA A 571 9.77 23.16 2.12
C ALA A 571 9.83 23.51 0.62
N ASN A 572 9.18 24.60 0.20
CA ASN A 572 9.26 25.13 -1.15
C ASN A 572 10.74 25.39 -1.53
N PHE A 573 11.48 26.19 -0.74
CA PHE A 573 12.90 26.49 -1.04
C PHE A 573 13.81 25.26 -1.17
N ARG A 574 13.49 24.14 -0.52
CA ARG A 574 14.25 22.87 -0.64
C ARG A 574 13.75 21.93 -1.75
N GLN A 575 12.55 22.15 -2.30
CA GLN A 575 11.95 21.32 -3.35
C GLN A 575 12.03 21.94 -4.75
N LEU A 576 12.52 23.18 -4.87
CA LEU A 576 12.29 24.06 -6.02
C LEU A 576 13.22 23.89 -7.24
N SER A 577 13.62 22.67 -7.57
CA SER A 577 14.17 22.42 -8.92
C SER A 577 14.07 20.96 -9.35
N LEU A 578 13.74 20.74 -10.64
CA LEU A 578 13.95 19.45 -11.33
C LEU A 578 15.42 19.05 -11.48
N ARG A 579 16.33 19.95 -11.12
CA ARG A 579 17.76 19.71 -10.99
C ARG A 579 18.00 18.60 -9.97
N ASP A 580 18.87 17.64 -10.27
CA ASP A 580 19.23 16.56 -9.35
C ASP A 580 20.24 17.10 -8.31
N THR A 581 19.82 18.07 -7.48
CA THR A 581 20.68 18.93 -6.62
C THR A 581 21.55 18.19 -5.61
N LYS A 582 21.26 16.92 -5.36
CA LYS A 582 22.22 15.96 -4.81
C LYS A 582 22.09 14.64 -5.56
N GLU A 583 23.13 14.31 -6.33
CA GLU A 583 23.56 12.93 -6.51
C GLU A 583 23.96 12.38 -5.13
N THR A 584 22.95 11.94 -4.38
CA THR A 584 23.15 11.13 -3.17
C THR A 584 24.02 9.93 -3.55
N ALA A 585 24.91 9.48 -2.66
CA ALA A 585 25.88 8.42 -2.97
C ALA A 585 25.26 7.11 -3.54
N GLY A 586 23.96 6.88 -3.33
CA GLY A 586 23.20 5.79 -3.95
C GLY A 586 22.92 5.93 -5.45
N THR A 587 22.80 7.13 -6.02
CA THR A 587 22.67 7.33 -7.48
C THR A 587 24.03 7.34 -8.16
N SER A 588 25.05 7.95 -7.56
CA SER A 588 26.42 7.81 -8.07
C SER A 588 26.91 6.36 -8.03
N ALA A 589 26.41 5.53 -7.11
CA ALA A 589 26.67 4.08 -7.04
C ALA A 589 25.85 3.22 -8.05
N LEU A 590 25.01 3.85 -8.88
CA LEU A 590 24.37 3.26 -10.06
C LEU A 590 25.00 3.73 -11.37
N GLU A 591 25.59 4.94 -11.40
CA GLU A 591 26.32 5.46 -12.56
C GLU A 591 27.81 5.05 -12.56
N SER A 592 28.41 4.73 -11.41
CA SER A 592 29.74 4.12 -11.35
C SER A 592 29.69 2.66 -11.82
N ALA A 593 30.52 2.31 -12.81
CA ALA A 593 30.75 0.93 -13.24
C ALA A 593 31.00 -0.02 -12.04
N PRO A 594 30.53 -1.29 -12.09
CA PRO A 594 30.54 -2.19 -10.93
C PRO A 594 31.91 -2.38 -10.30
N ASP A 595 32.98 -2.39 -11.09
CA ASP A 595 34.37 -2.52 -10.62
C ASP A 595 34.76 -1.39 -9.65
N ASN A 596 34.38 -0.14 -9.97
CA ASN A 596 34.61 1.01 -9.09
C ASN A 596 33.79 0.94 -7.79
N ARG A 597 32.64 0.25 -7.80
CA ARG A 597 31.82 0.10 -6.59
C ARG A 597 32.37 -0.95 -5.64
N GLU A 598 32.81 -2.09 -6.17
CA GLU A 598 33.54 -3.06 -5.34
C GLU A 598 34.85 -2.49 -4.82
N GLN A 599 35.60 -1.77 -5.65
CA GLN A 599 36.84 -1.13 -5.22
C GLN A 599 36.59 -0.10 -4.11
N ARG A 600 35.67 0.86 -4.28
CA ARG A 600 35.35 1.84 -3.22
C ARG A 600 34.83 1.19 -1.94
N ALA A 601 34.03 0.12 -2.05
CA ALA A 601 33.55 -0.62 -0.88
C ALA A 601 34.70 -1.34 -0.15
N ARG A 602 35.67 -1.91 -0.88
CA ARG A 602 36.89 -2.50 -0.33
C ARG A 602 37.77 -1.42 0.32
N GLU A 603 38.05 -0.31 -0.37
CA GLU A 603 38.83 0.82 0.15
C GLU A 603 38.19 1.42 1.42
N GLU A 604 36.87 1.58 1.46
CA GLU A 604 36.18 2.06 2.65
C GLU A 604 36.23 1.02 3.78
N GLN A 605 36.05 -0.27 3.47
CA GLN A 605 36.17 -1.35 4.44
C GLN A 605 37.60 -1.47 5.00
N GLU A 606 38.62 -1.32 4.15
CA GLU A 606 40.04 -1.32 4.52
C GLU A 606 40.36 -0.10 5.40
N ARG A 607 39.90 1.10 5.04
CA ARG A 607 40.05 2.31 5.87
C ARG A 607 39.37 2.14 7.24
N ARG A 608 38.16 1.58 7.29
CA ARG A 608 37.43 1.27 8.53
C ARG A 608 38.17 0.21 9.36
N GLN A 609 38.71 -0.83 8.73
CA GLN A 609 39.47 -1.89 9.40
C GLN A 609 40.82 -1.38 9.94
N ALA A 610 41.54 -0.55 9.17
CA ALA A 610 42.78 0.09 9.59
C ALA A 610 42.55 1.01 10.79
N ARG A 611 41.49 1.81 10.77
CA ARG A 611 41.06 2.61 11.92
C ARG A 611 40.70 1.74 13.13
N PHE A 612 39.99 0.64 12.91
CA PHE A 612 39.61 -0.28 13.99
C PHE A 612 40.84 -0.92 14.67
N GLU A 613 41.78 -1.50 13.91
CA GLU A 613 42.99 -2.10 14.50
C GLU A 613 43.95 -1.03 15.07
N GLY A 614 44.05 0.15 14.46
CA GLY A 614 44.96 1.23 14.89
C GLY A 614 44.49 2.03 16.11
N GLU A 615 43.20 2.42 16.16
CA GLU A 615 42.65 3.26 17.23
C GLU A 615 41.87 2.47 18.28
N ILE A 616 41.05 1.51 17.86
CA ILE A 616 40.04 0.90 18.72
C ILE A 616 40.59 -0.30 19.50
N VAL A 617 41.35 -1.19 18.84
CA VAL A 617 41.91 -2.39 19.47
C VAL A 617 42.85 -2.07 20.65
N PRO A 618 43.74 -1.05 20.59
CA PRO A 618 44.54 -0.65 21.75
C PRO A 618 43.69 -0.21 22.95
N GLN A 619 42.62 0.55 22.72
CA GLN A 619 41.70 0.97 23.78
C GLN A 619 40.99 -0.23 24.44
N LEU A 620 40.56 -1.21 23.65
CA LEU A 620 39.98 -2.45 24.16
C LEU A 620 40.99 -3.29 24.94
N ARG A 621 42.25 -3.37 24.48
CA ARG A 621 43.33 -4.10 25.15
C ARG A 621 43.64 -3.50 26.53
N THR A 622 43.76 -2.18 26.61
CA THR A 622 43.97 -1.46 27.87
C THR A 622 42.79 -1.64 28.82
N ALA A 623 41.54 -1.52 28.34
CA ALA A 623 40.34 -1.67 29.15
C ALA A 623 40.08 -3.13 29.61
N ALA A 624 40.63 -4.12 28.89
CA ALA A 624 40.57 -5.53 29.25
C ALA A 624 41.63 -5.94 30.30
N GLY A 625 42.80 -5.31 30.29
CA GLY A 625 43.96 -5.77 31.05
C GLY A 625 44.64 -7.00 30.43
N ALA A 626 45.89 -7.21 30.81
CA ALA A 626 46.77 -8.19 30.16
C ALA A 626 46.25 -9.64 30.25
N ASP A 627 45.80 -10.08 31.43
CA ASP A 627 45.37 -11.47 31.66
C ASP A 627 44.13 -11.85 30.86
N PHE A 628 43.12 -10.97 30.81
CA PHE A 628 41.93 -11.19 30.00
C PHE A 628 42.27 -11.20 28.52
N TRP A 629 43.13 -10.29 28.07
CA TRP A 629 43.51 -10.21 26.66
C TRP A 629 44.31 -11.45 26.20
N LYS A 630 45.16 -12.00 27.08
CA LYS A 630 45.85 -13.28 26.86
C LYS A 630 44.86 -14.43 26.64
N VAL A 631 43.73 -14.47 27.37
CA VAL A 631 42.65 -15.44 27.15
C VAL A 631 41.94 -15.21 25.81
N VAL A 632 41.77 -13.95 25.37
CA VAL A 632 41.20 -13.64 24.04
C VAL A 632 42.14 -14.10 22.91
N GLU A 633 43.44 -13.88 23.05
CA GLU A 633 44.46 -14.29 22.07
C GLU A 633 44.63 -15.81 21.99
N GLN A 634 44.48 -16.53 23.12
CA GLN A 634 44.58 -17.99 23.18
C GLN A 634 43.37 -18.76 22.61
N ARG A 635 42.22 -18.13 22.39
CA ARG A 635 41.03 -18.82 21.84
C ARG A 635 41.15 -18.99 20.33
N THR A 636 41.20 -20.23 19.85
CA THR A 636 41.07 -20.53 18.41
C THR A 636 39.66 -20.24 17.91
N ASP A 637 38.63 -20.58 18.69
CA ASP A 637 37.25 -20.68 18.20
C ASP A 637 36.35 -19.51 18.61
N SER A 638 35.57 -18.99 17.66
CA SER A 638 34.57 -17.92 17.87
C SER A 638 33.19 -18.42 18.30
N GLY A 639 32.93 -19.73 18.22
CA GLY A 639 31.59 -20.32 18.42
C GLY A 639 31.24 -20.72 19.86
N GLY A 640 32.21 -20.87 20.75
CA GLY A 640 32.00 -21.38 22.11
C GLY A 640 31.46 -20.33 23.10
N LYS A 641 30.77 -20.79 24.17
CA LYS A 641 30.45 -19.95 25.34
C LYS A 641 31.72 -19.28 25.84
N PHE A 642 31.72 -17.95 25.92
CA PHE A 642 32.82 -17.21 26.53
C PHE A 642 32.70 -17.31 28.06
N GLY A 643 33.54 -18.15 28.67
CA GLY A 643 33.43 -18.53 30.08
C GLY A 643 33.93 -17.46 31.06
N THR A 644 34.86 -16.61 30.62
CA THR A 644 35.36 -15.47 31.39
C THR A 644 34.35 -14.33 31.39
N VAL A 645 34.18 -13.66 32.53
CA VAL A 645 33.37 -12.45 32.63
C VAL A 645 34.18 -11.28 32.08
N PHE A 646 33.56 -10.40 31.29
CA PHE A 646 34.26 -9.21 30.78
C PHE A 646 34.62 -8.29 31.97
N PRO A 647 35.85 -7.74 32.04
CA PRO A 647 36.20 -6.68 32.99
C PRO A 647 35.23 -5.50 32.88
N ASP A 648 34.91 -4.84 33.99
CA ASP A 648 33.94 -3.74 33.99
C ASP A 648 34.44 -2.53 33.17
N ALA A 649 35.76 -2.29 33.16
CA ALA A 649 36.39 -1.29 32.30
C ALA A 649 36.19 -1.61 30.80
N LEU A 650 36.41 -2.86 30.40
CA LEU A 650 36.15 -3.32 29.02
C LEU A 650 34.68 -3.15 28.64
N ARG A 651 33.73 -3.49 29.53
CA ARG A 651 32.29 -3.33 29.24
C ARG A 651 31.90 -1.88 29.03
N ARG A 652 32.33 -0.98 29.93
CA ARG A 652 32.11 0.47 29.78
C ARG A 652 32.70 0.99 28.47
N LYS A 653 33.90 0.55 28.09
CA LYS A 653 34.56 1.02 26.87
C LYS A 653 33.86 0.52 25.59
N ILE A 654 33.34 -0.71 25.60
CA ILE A 654 32.52 -1.22 24.48
C ILE A 654 31.19 -0.44 24.37
N GLU A 655 30.53 -0.14 25.50
CA GLU A 655 29.31 0.69 25.51
C GLU A 655 29.56 2.11 25.01
N GLU A 656 30.65 2.75 25.43
CA GLU A 656 31.08 4.08 24.96
C GLU A 656 31.27 4.08 23.42
N LEU A 657 32.06 3.13 22.91
CA LEU A 657 32.37 3.02 21.48
C LEU A 657 31.13 2.71 20.64
N THR A 658 30.30 1.75 21.06
CA THR A 658 29.06 1.39 20.33
C THR A 658 27.94 2.41 20.46
N ARG A 659 27.99 3.32 21.43
CA ARG A 659 27.09 4.49 21.52
C ARG A 659 27.51 5.59 20.55
N ALA A 660 28.81 5.79 20.36
CA ALA A 660 29.34 6.74 19.37
C ALA A 660 29.21 6.22 17.92
N ASP A 661 29.44 4.92 17.71
CA ASP A 661 29.33 4.25 16.41
C ASP A 661 28.75 2.83 16.59
N PRO A 662 27.44 2.63 16.33
CA PRO A 662 26.78 1.33 16.46
C PRO A 662 27.36 0.23 15.56
N GLU A 663 28.02 0.57 14.44
CA GLU A 663 28.56 -0.42 13.50
C GLU A 663 29.78 -1.16 14.08
N LEU A 664 30.50 -0.53 15.03
CA LEU A 664 31.64 -1.14 15.74
C LEU A 664 31.28 -2.41 16.53
N ILE A 665 30.00 -2.66 16.81
CA ILE A 665 29.56 -3.86 17.54
C ILE A 665 29.99 -5.16 16.84
N HIS A 666 30.09 -5.17 15.50
CA HIS A 666 30.49 -6.36 14.75
C HIS A 666 32.01 -6.63 14.79
N PRO A 667 32.91 -5.69 14.46
CA PRO A 667 34.35 -5.92 14.55
C PRO A 667 34.84 -6.12 16.00
N ILE A 668 34.29 -5.40 17.00
CA ILE A 668 34.58 -5.64 18.43
C ILE A 668 34.30 -7.12 18.79
N ARG A 669 33.12 -7.61 18.40
CA ARG A 669 32.69 -8.99 18.63
C ARG A 669 33.62 -10.01 17.98
N GLN A 670 34.01 -9.77 16.72
CA GLN A 670 34.96 -10.62 16.00
C GLN A 670 36.33 -10.65 16.71
N ARG A 671 36.87 -9.48 17.09
CA ARG A 671 38.17 -9.35 17.76
C ARG A 671 38.22 -10.04 19.11
N LEU A 672 37.15 -9.95 19.89
CA LEU A 672 36.99 -10.66 21.17
C LEU A 672 36.61 -12.15 21.01
N ARG A 673 36.38 -12.62 19.78
CA ARG A 673 35.97 -14.00 19.42
C ARG A 673 34.70 -14.47 20.17
N VAL A 674 33.76 -13.57 20.43
CA VAL A 674 32.49 -13.88 21.13
C VAL A 674 31.30 -13.95 20.18
N SER A 675 30.24 -14.67 20.53
CA SER A 675 28.98 -14.62 19.77
C SER A 675 28.17 -13.38 20.15
N LEU A 676 27.29 -12.90 19.26
CA LEU A 676 26.48 -11.70 19.53
C LEU A 676 25.60 -11.88 20.79
N PRO A 677 24.90 -13.02 20.99
CA PRO A 677 24.14 -13.24 22.23
C PRO A 677 25.02 -13.29 23.47
N ALA A 678 26.25 -13.80 23.38
CA ALA A 678 27.19 -13.80 24.50
C ALA A 678 27.65 -12.37 24.84
N MET A 679 28.00 -11.57 23.84
CA MET A 679 28.39 -10.17 24.04
C MET A 679 27.24 -9.33 24.60
N THR A 680 26.04 -9.43 24.02
CA THR A 680 24.83 -8.76 24.56
C THR A 680 24.53 -9.20 26.00
N LYS A 681 24.78 -10.47 26.35
CA LYS A 681 24.63 -10.96 27.73
C LYS A 681 25.70 -10.44 28.68
N GLN A 682 26.92 -10.17 28.22
CA GLN A 682 27.97 -9.54 29.02
C GLN A 682 27.71 -8.04 29.20
N LEU A 683 27.36 -7.31 28.12
CA LEU A 683 27.07 -5.87 28.16
C LEU A 683 25.75 -5.55 28.87
N GLY A 684 24.72 -6.40 28.76
CA GLY A 684 23.48 -6.29 29.55
C GLY A 684 23.69 -6.51 31.06
N ARG A 685 24.93 -6.79 31.50
CA ARG A 685 25.39 -6.78 32.89
C ARG A 685 26.23 -5.53 33.20
N THR A 686 25.98 -4.41 32.54
CA THR A 686 26.50 -3.09 32.92
C THR A 686 25.40 -2.04 32.72
N GLY A 687 25.44 -0.98 33.53
CA GLY A 687 24.28 -0.12 33.80
C GLY A 687 23.48 -0.56 35.03
N GLN A 688 22.61 0.33 35.55
CA GLN A 688 21.97 0.26 36.87
C GLN A 688 21.20 -1.04 37.19
N ASN A 689 20.88 -1.86 36.18
CA ASN A 689 20.31 -3.18 36.36
C ASN A 689 21.26 -4.20 37.03
N THR A 690 22.58 -3.96 37.12
CA THR A 690 23.47 -4.85 37.89
C THR A 690 23.20 -4.84 39.39
N ARG A 691 22.82 -3.68 39.97
CA ARG A 691 22.31 -3.62 41.36
C ARG A 691 21.01 -4.42 41.54
N LYS A 692 20.31 -4.75 40.45
CA LYS A 692 19.06 -5.53 40.42
C LYS A 692 19.24 -6.95 39.87
N LEU A 693 20.46 -7.38 39.51
CA LEU A 693 20.74 -8.76 39.09
C LEU A 693 20.91 -9.65 40.31
N ALA A 694 19.76 -10.01 40.87
CA ALA A 694 19.65 -10.86 42.04
C ALA A 694 20.46 -12.17 41.87
N ARG A 695 21.38 -12.42 42.80
CA ARG A 695 22.36 -13.52 42.76
C ARG A 695 21.69 -14.88 43.02
N PRO A 696 22.23 -15.99 42.50
CA PRO A 696 21.86 -17.32 42.97
C PRO A 696 22.03 -17.40 44.50
N MET A 697 21.04 -17.95 45.21
CA MET A 697 21.02 -17.99 46.68
C MET A 697 22.29 -18.61 47.30
N LYS A 698 22.94 -19.54 46.60
CA LYS A 698 24.21 -20.17 47.03
C LYS A 698 25.41 -19.22 47.06
N GLU A 699 25.32 -18.07 46.40
CA GLU A 699 26.36 -17.02 46.36
C GLU A 699 26.13 -15.92 47.40
N VAL A 700 25.09 -16.06 48.24
CA VAL A 700 24.73 -15.09 49.29
C VAL A 700 24.82 -15.77 50.66
N PRO A 701 25.89 -15.56 51.43
CA PRO A 701 26.05 -16.15 52.76
C PRO A 701 24.85 -15.83 53.67
N GLY A 702 24.40 -16.82 54.45
CA GLY A 702 23.29 -16.66 55.40
C GLY A 702 21.88 -16.62 54.81
N ALA A 703 21.70 -16.33 53.51
CA ALA A 703 20.37 -16.21 52.90
C ALA A 703 19.50 -17.46 53.06
N GLU A 704 20.10 -18.65 52.95
CA GLU A 704 19.37 -19.91 53.13
C GLU A 704 18.84 -20.08 54.56
N GLY A 705 19.63 -19.69 55.57
CA GLY A 705 19.23 -19.71 56.97
C GLY A 705 18.21 -18.63 57.31
N ALA A 706 18.31 -17.43 56.73
CA ALA A 706 17.34 -16.36 56.89
C ALA A 706 15.95 -16.75 56.36
N ILE A 707 15.90 -17.42 55.19
CA ILE A 707 14.65 -17.96 54.63
C ILE A 707 14.08 -19.05 55.56
N GLU A 708 14.90 -20.00 56.03
CA GLU A 708 14.43 -21.07 56.94
C GLU A 708 13.94 -20.51 58.29
N ALA A 709 14.62 -19.49 58.85
CA ALA A 709 14.25 -18.82 60.09
C ALA A 709 12.90 -18.09 59.99
N ALA A 710 12.64 -17.43 58.87
CA ALA A 710 11.40 -16.68 58.64
C ALA A 710 10.17 -17.58 58.33
N MET A 711 10.36 -18.87 58.05
CA MET A 711 9.23 -19.77 57.75
C MET A 711 8.24 -19.90 58.93
N PRO A 712 6.93 -19.65 58.73
CA PRO A 712 5.90 -19.96 59.71
C PRO A 712 5.90 -21.45 60.06
N GLU A 713 5.57 -21.80 61.30
CA GLU A 713 5.67 -23.19 61.79
C GLU A 713 4.86 -24.19 60.95
N GLY A 714 3.61 -23.86 60.63
CA GLY A 714 2.75 -24.66 59.75
C GLY A 714 3.22 -24.76 58.29
N PHE A 715 4.07 -23.82 57.83
CA PHE A 715 4.73 -23.92 56.53
C PHE A 715 6.01 -24.77 56.63
N ARG A 716 6.79 -24.58 57.70
CA ARG A 716 8.07 -25.26 57.96
C ARG A 716 7.90 -26.78 58.05
N SER A 717 6.85 -27.27 58.71
CA SER A 717 6.59 -28.72 58.84
C SER A 717 6.37 -29.40 57.49
N GLY A 718 5.47 -28.87 56.65
CA GLY A 718 5.22 -29.37 55.28
C GLY A 718 6.45 -29.24 54.38
N TRP A 719 7.19 -28.13 54.50
CA TRP A 719 8.44 -27.93 53.78
C TRP A 719 9.53 -28.93 54.16
N LEU A 720 9.67 -29.29 55.44
CA LEU A 720 10.61 -30.31 55.91
C LEU A 720 10.24 -31.71 55.40
N GLU A 721 8.95 -32.06 55.38
CA GLU A 721 8.50 -33.33 54.79
C GLU A 721 8.85 -33.40 53.29
N LEU A 722 8.64 -32.31 52.54
CA LEU A 722 8.98 -32.24 51.12
C LEU A 722 10.49 -32.24 50.88
N LYS A 723 11.28 -31.57 51.74
CA LYS A 723 12.76 -31.62 51.74
C LYS A 723 13.25 -33.06 51.88
N ARG A 724 12.63 -33.85 52.76
CA ARG A 724 12.88 -35.30 52.91
C ARG A 724 12.46 -36.09 51.67
N LYS A 725 11.26 -35.87 51.12
CA LYS A 725 10.78 -36.53 49.88
C LYS A 725 11.62 -36.21 48.64
N ASN A 726 12.29 -35.06 48.61
CA ASN A 726 13.13 -34.61 47.50
C ASN A 726 14.63 -34.91 47.69
N GLN A 727 15.03 -35.54 48.81
CA GLN A 727 16.41 -35.91 49.05
C GLN A 727 16.90 -36.90 47.98
N GLY A 728 17.97 -36.52 47.26
CA GLY A 728 18.56 -37.31 46.17
C GLY A 728 17.95 -37.08 44.77
N LYS A 729 16.73 -36.55 44.67
CA LYS A 729 16.04 -36.28 43.38
C LYS A 729 16.67 -35.09 42.64
N LYS A 730 16.62 -35.09 41.29
CA LYS A 730 17.19 -34.00 40.47
C LYS A 730 16.24 -33.49 39.39
N GLY A 731 16.33 -32.18 39.10
CA GLY A 731 15.65 -31.56 37.96
C GLY A 731 14.13 -31.67 38.03
N LYS A 732 13.53 -32.44 37.12
CA LYS A 732 12.06 -32.59 37.01
C LYS A 732 11.45 -33.53 38.04
N GLU A 733 12.26 -34.35 38.72
CA GLU A 733 11.81 -35.31 39.74
C GLU A 733 11.49 -34.64 41.08
N ILE A 734 11.93 -33.40 41.27
CA ILE A 734 11.70 -32.63 42.49
C ILE A 734 10.20 -32.31 42.57
N GLU A 735 9.54 -32.93 43.55
CA GLU A 735 8.14 -32.70 43.89
C GLU A 735 7.98 -31.23 44.31
N LYS A 736 7.02 -30.53 43.70
CA LYS A 736 6.81 -29.10 43.93
C LYS A 736 5.55 -28.85 44.73
N TRP A 737 5.67 -28.01 45.75
CA TRP A 737 4.55 -27.61 46.58
C TRP A 737 3.79 -26.44 45.95
N ASN A 738 2.49 -26.59 45.80
CA ASN A 738 1.59 -25.50 45.46
C ASN A 738 0.77 -25.13 46.71
N PRO A 739 1.32 -24.33 47.65
CA PRO A 739 0.60 -23.95 48.86
C PRO A 739 -0.65 -23.13 48.50
N LYS A 740 -1.79 -23.45 49.14
CA LYS A 740 -2.98 -22.58 49.09
C LYS A 740 -2.61 -21.20 49.64
N GLU A 741 -3.23 -20.12 49.13
CA GLU A 741 -2.76 -18.74 49.38
C GLU A 741 -2.56 -18.42 50.88
N ASN A 742 -3.41 -19.02 51.74
CA ASN A 742 -3.47 -18.82 53.19
C ASN A 742 -2.30 -19.42 54.01
N VAL A 743 -1.46 -20.29 53.45
CA VAL A 743 -0.37 -20.98 54.21
C VAL A 743 0.88 -20.10 54.37
N LEU A 744 1.05 -19.14 53.46
CA LEU A 744 2.17 -18.20 53.45
C LEU A 744 1.69 -16.88 54.07
N THR A 745 2.12 -16.62 55.31
CA THR A 745 1.73 -15.42 56.07
C THR A 745 2.35 -14.14 55.51
N GLU A 746 1.70 -13.01 55.78
CA GLU A 746 2.18 -11.67 55.38
C GLU A 746 3.60 -11.37 55.90
N GLY A 747 3.89 -11.69 57.17
CA GLY A 747 5.22 -11.51 57.75
C GLY A 747 6.30 -12.29 57.01
N PHE A 748 6.00 -13.50 56.53
CA PHE A 748 6.94 -14.28 55.73
C PHE A 748 7.14 -13.68 54.34
N ASP A 749 6.09 -13.19 53.68
CA ASP A 749 6.22 -12.44 52.42
C ASP A 749 7.10 -11.18 52.59
N ARG A 750 6.95 -10.44 53.70
CA ARG A 750 7.83 -9.29 53.98
C ARG A 750 9.28 -9.71 54.18
N SER A 751 9.54 -10.79 54.94
CA SER A 751 10.91 -11.32 55.09
C SER A 751 11.50 -11.79 53.76
N LEU A 752 10.73 -12.47 52.91
CA LEU A 752 11.16 -12.88 51.57
C LEU A 752 11.45 -11.67 50.68
N TYR A 753 10.62 -10.61 50.73
CA TYR A 753 10.86 -9.36 50.01
C TYR A 753 12.19 -8.72 50.44
N GLY A 754 12.44 -8.58 51.74
CA GLY A 754 13.69 -8.01 52.26
C GLY A 754 14.93 -8.80 51.80
N ILE A 755 14.88 -10.14 51.88
CA ILE A 755 15.97 -11.01 51.41
C ILE A 755 16.20 -10.87 49.88
N MET A 756 15.14 -10.76 49.09
CA MET A 756 15.23 -10.67 47.62
C MET A 756 15.58 -9.28 47.08
N PHE A 757 15.25 -8.19 47.77
CA PHE A 757 15.29 -6.84 47.23
C PHE A 757 15.98 -5.78 48.11
N GLU A 758 15.87 -5.87 49.43
CA GLU A 758 16.41 -4.87 50.37
C GLU A 758 17.83 -5.22 50.87
N SER A 759 18.22 -6.50 50.81
CA SER A 759 19.55 -6.95 51.23
C SER A 759 20.66 -6.42 50.33
N GLU A 760 21.86 -6.21 50.89
CA GLU A 760 23.06 -5.77 50.16
C GLU A 760 23.41 -6.70 48.97
N HIS A 761 22.98 -7.96 49.04
CA HIS A 761 23.20 -9.00 48.05
C HIS A 761 21.87 -9.67 47.67
N PRO A 762 21.03 -9.01 46.85
CA PRO A 762 19.65 -9.46 46.57
C PRO A 762 19.61 -10.88 45.99
N VAL A 763 18.70 -11.72 46.49
CA VAL A 763 18.59 -13.14 46.12
C VAL A 763 17.60 -13.36 44.99
N SER A 764 17.96 -14.19 44.00
CA SER A 764 17.11 -14.52 42.86
C SER A 764 15.80 -15.20 43.28
N ALA A 765 14.66 -14.63 42.87
CA ALA A 765 13.34 -15.19 43.09
C ALA A 765 13.20 -16.65 42.60
N ASN A 766 13.92 -17.05 41.54
CA ASN A 766 13.94 -18.45 41.09
C ASN A 766 14.66 -19.36 42.09
N SER A 767 15.76 -18.89 42.70
CA SER A 767 16.47 -19.64 43.75
C SER A 767 15.66 -19.73 45.04
N VAL A 768 14.91 -18.69 45.39
CA VAL A 768 13.95 -18.74 46.51
C VAL A 768 12.82 -19.72 46.21
N ALA A 769 12.21 -19.67 45.01
CA ALA A 769 11.19 -20.63 44.59
C ALA A 769 11.70 -22.09 44.65
N ASP A 770 12.90 -22.35 44.13
CA ASP A 770 13.51 -23.68 44.15
C ASP A 770 13.84 -24.13 45.58
N LYS A 771 14.25 -23.23 46.48
CA LYS A 771 14.47 -23.51 47.92
C LYS A 771 13.18 -23.84 48.66
N LEU A 772 12.09 -23.13 48.36
CA LEU A 772 10.76 -23.36 48.93
C LEU A 772 10.01 -24.52 48.26
N PHE A 773 10.61 -25.13 47.23
CA PHE A 773 9.99 -26.12 46.32
C PHE A 773 8.72 -25.62 45.60
N ILE A 774 8.53 -24.31 45.45
CA ILE A 774 7.36 -23.72 44.79
C ILE A 774 7.59 -23.68 43.26
N PRO A 775 6.57 -23.92 42.41
CA PRO A 775 6.68 -23.67 40.97
C PRO A 775 7.08 -22.22 40.69
N GLN A 776 8.10 -22.02 39.85
CA GLN A 776 8.70 -20.69 39.62
C GLN A 776 7.67 -19.67 39.10
N GLU A 777 6.72 -20.06 38.27
CA GLU A 777 5.65 -19.16 37.81
C GLU A 777 4.66 -18.79 38.92
N THR A 778 4.28 -19.74 39.79
CA THR A 778 3.46 -19.45 40.99
C THR A 778 4.19 -18.46 41.90
N PHE A 779 5.48 -18.68 42.15
CA PHE A 779 6.28 -17.79 42.99
C PHE A 779 6.47 -16.41 42.37
N LYS A 780 6.71 -16.30 41.05
CA LYS A 780 6.80 -15.01 40.34
C LYS A 780 5.51 -14.19 40.44
N ARG A 781 4.33 -14.82 40.31
CA ARG A 781 3.03 -14.15 40.51
C ARG A 781 2.93 -13.58 41.93
N ARG A 782 3.39 -14.32 42.95
CA ARG A 782 3.46 -13.84 44.34
C ARG A 782 4.49 -12.71 44.51
N VAL A 783 5.67 -12.81 43.88
CA VAL A 783 6.68 -11.74 43.87
C VAL A 783 6.15 -10.45 43.22
N LYS A 784 5.28 -10.53 42.22
CA LYS A 784 4.57 -9.36 41.68
C LYS A 784 3.70 -8.70 42.76
N LYS A 785 2.81 -9.46 43.41
CA LYS A 785 1.98 -8.99 44.54
C LYS A 785 2.85 -8.37 45.67
N MET A 786 3.96 -9.01 46.05
CA MET A 786 4.89 -8.49 47.07
C MET A 786 5.52 -7.16 46.68
N LYS A 787 5.90 -6.96 45.41
CA LYS A 787 6.41 -5.67 44.92
C LYS A 787 5.34 -4.59 44.90
N GLU A 788 4.15 -4.91 44.39
CA GLU A 788 3.02 -3.97 44.35
C GLU A 788 2.62 -3.50 45.77
N LYS A 789 2.72 -4.40 46.76
CA LYS A 789 2.47 -4.10 48.17
C LYS A 789 3.61 -3.30 48.81
N TYR A 790 4.83 -3.84 48.84
CA TYR A 790 5.91 -3.31 49.69
C TYR A 790 6.76 -2.20 49.06
N ALA A 791 6.76 -2.03 47.73
CA ALA A 791 7.49 -0.92 47.10
C ALA A 791 6.83 0.44 47.36
N ARG A 792 5.54 0.47 47.76
CA ARG A 792 4.84 1.70 48.17
C ARG A 792 5.24 2.16 49.57
N ASP A 793 5.60 1.22 50.46
CA ASP A 793 6.04 1.55 51.81
C ASP A 793 7.39 2.29 51.81
N GLU A 794 8.25 2.04 50.82
CA GLU A 794 9.59 2.65 50.72
C GLU A 794 9.59 4.07 50.14
N THR A 795 8.57 4.47 49.37
CA THR A 795 8.53 5.82 48.75
C THR A 795 8.00 6.91 49.67
N GLY A 796 7.50 6.56 50.87
CA GLY A 796 7.07 7.53 51.89
C GLY A 796 5.77 8.28 51.56
N GLU A 797 5.13 8.00 50.42
CA GLU A 797 3.82 8.53 50.05
C GLU A 797 2.72 7.81 50.84
N SER A 798 2.57 8.18 52.11
CA SER A 798 1.50 7.64 52.96
C SER A 798 0.14 8.04 52.36
N SER A 799 -0.65 7.05 51.95
CA SER A 799 -2.05 7.21 51.56
C SER A 799 -2.93 7.49 52.78
N ALA A 800 -2.75 8.66 53.39
CA ALA A 800 -3.57 9.19 54.48
C ALA A 800 -4.88 9.79 53.94
N GLN A 801 -5.66 8.98 53.22
CA GLN A 801 -7.06 9.24 52.84
C GLN A 801 -7.71 7.96 52.29
N HIS A 802 -8.16 7.08 53.20
CA HIS A 802 -9.36 6.26 53.04
C HIS A 802 -9.78 5.66 54.39
#